data_AF-A0A7K2KUA6-F1
#
_entry.id   AF-A0A7K2KUA6-F1
#
_cell.length_a   1.000
_cell.length_b   1.000
_cell.length_c   1.000
_cell.angle_alpha   90.00
_cell.angle_beta   90.00
_cell.angle_gamma   90.00
#
_symmetry.space_group_name_H-M   'P 1'
#
loop_
_entity.id
_entity.type
_entity.pdbx_description
1 polymer ?
#
loop_
_entity_poly.entity_id
_entity_poly.type
_entity_poly.pdbx_seq_one_letter_code
_entity_poly.pdbx_strand_id
1 'polypeptide(L)'
;DTQAPTAPANLGFTEPASGQVRLTWTASTDNKGVTAYDVYANNVLRGSVSGGVTTYTDTQPASATVTYHVVAKDAAGNTSTASNSVTRNGSGGGGSNLSVGKAIEASSATGSFTAANANDNDTATYWEGGGGYPQTLTVKLGANADVDRLVLKLNPAQAWQARTQTIEVLGREQSATGFTGKVAAKSYAFDPASGNTVTVPLTGRLADVQLKFTANSGAPAGQLAEFQVVGVPAPNPDLTVTGLSTTPAAPDEDDEITVSAVVRNDGSAPAAASRIAVRLGGTKVATGQVPALAPGAQATVPVAVGVRAAGSYELGAVADEANEVLEQNETNNTYTRPTALVVKPLASADLVATSVTTVPSSPAAGDSVTFKVAVKNQGTEATSTGSHGVTLELVNAQGGVVKTLTGAHSGALAPGASTEASLGTWTAVNGSYTVRTVLADDANELPVKRGNNTRTQPLFVGRGANMPYTTYEAEDAATGGGASVVGPNRTIGDIAGEASGRKAVTLDATGEYVEFTTRAATNTLVTRFSIPDAAGGGGINSSINVYVDGVFKKALPLTSKYAWLYGAEAGPGNDPGSGAPRHIYDEANLMFGETIPAGSRIRLQKDAANTAAHYAIDFVDLEQVAPVANPDPATYTVPAGFGHQDVQNALDKVRMDTTGKLVGVYLPPGDYQTSSKFQVYGKAVKVVGAGPWYTKFHAPSTQDNTDIGFRAEAAANGSLFKGFAYFGNYVTRIDGPGKVFDFANVADIVIDDIWNEHMVCLYWGANTDRMTIKNSRIRNLFADGVNMTNGSTDNLVSNNDARATGDDSFALFSAIDAGGADMKNNVYENLTTTLTWRAAGVAVYGGYNNTFRNIHIADTLVYSGITISSLDFGYPMNGFGTIPTNFENISIVRAGGHFWGNQSFPGIWVFSASKVFQGIRVSHVDIVDPTYSGIMFQTKYTGSQPENPVKDTVFTDISITGAKRSGDAWDARSGIGLWANEMPEPGQGPAVGEVTFNCLRMQDNAENIRNTTNFKININPC
;
A
#
# COMPACT_ATOMS: atom_id res chain seq x y z
N ASP A 1 27.53 -38.46 -7.47
CA ASP A 1 26.21 -38.07 -6.98
C ASP A 1 26.40 -37.01 -5.91
N THR A 2 25.65 -35.91 -5.96
CA THR A 2 25.81 -34.76 -5.05
C THR A 2 24.53 -34.42 -4.28
N GLN A 3 23.45 -35.19 -4.49
CA GLN A 3 22.18 -35.00 -3.80
C GLN A 3 22.12 -35.97 -2.63
N ALA A 4 21.74 -35.49 -1.44
CA ALA A 4 21.54 -36.37 -0.30
C ALA A 4 20.17 -37.07 -0.40
N PRO A 5 20.04 -38.31 0.12
CA PRO A 5 18.75 -38.97 0.24
C PRO A 5 17.74 -38.15 1.07
N THR A 6 16.44 -38.37 0.86
CA THR A 6 15.42 -37.84 1.76
C THR A 6 15.52 -38.45 3.17
N ALA A 7 15.04 -37.75 4.20
CA ALA A 7 14.99 -38.32 5.55
C ALA A 7 14.08 -39.56 5.60
N PRO A 8 14.45 -40.63 6.34
CA PRO A 8 13.54 -41.73 6.60
C PRO A 8 12.31 -41.21 7.36
N ALA A 9 11.11 -41.66 6.97
CA ALA A 9 9.85 -41.20 7.57
C ALA A 9 9.19 -42.28 8.43
N ASN A 10 8.24 -41.91 9.28
CA ASN A 10 7.42 -42.84 10.07
C ASN A 10 8.24 -43.84 10.91
N LEU A 11 9.35 -43.41 11.53
CA LEU A 11 10.08 -44.25 12.47
C LEU A 11 9.15 -44.59 13.65
N GLY A 12 9.02 -45.89 13.92
CA GLY A 12 8.24 -46.47 15.02
C GLY A 12 9.02 -47.62 15.67
N PHE A 13 8.59 -48.07 16.85
CA PHE A 13 9.16 -49.26 17.49
C PHE A 13 8.10 -50.19 18.09
N THR A 14 8.47 -51.45 18.28
CA THR A 14 7.76 -52.47 19.06
C THR A 14 8.74 -53.18 20.00
N GLU A 15 8.22 -53.84 21.04
CA GLU A 15 9.05 -54.60 22.00
C GLU A 15 8.74 -56.10 21.89
N PRO A 16 9.43 -56.85 21.01
CA PRO A 16 9.14 -58.27 20.80
C PRO A 16 9.50 -59.15 22.01
N ALA A 17 10.40 -58.68 22.88
CA ALA A 17 10.77 -59.32 24.14
C ALA A 17 11.35 -58.28 25.11
N SER A 18 11.41 -58.61 26.41
CA SER A 18 12.01 -57.73 27.42
C SER A 18 13.43 -57.33 27.05
N GLY A 19 13.68 -56.03 26.92
CA GLY A 19 14.98 -55.47 26.55
C GLY A 19 15.29 -55.52 25.04
N GLN A 20 14.32 -55.86 24.18
CA GLN A 20 14.47 -55.77 22.72
C GLN A 20 13.58 -54.66 22.16
N VAL A 21 14.14 -53.80 21.31
CA VAL A 21 13.45 -52.70 20.63
C VAL A 21 13.53 -52.93 19.13
N ARG A 22 12.44 -53.33 18.50
CA ARG A 22 12.34 -53.51 17.04
C ARG A 22 11.80 -52.25 16.39
N LEU A 23 12.66 -51.56 15.67
CA LEU A 23 12.39 -50.37 14.88
C LEU A 23 11.90 -50.71 13.47
N THR A 24 11.02 -49.86 12.94
CA THR A 24 10.56 -49.87 11.54
C THR A 24 10.42 -48.44 11.02
N TRP A 25 10.73 -48.19 9.75
CA TRP A 25 10.55 -46.88 9.11
C TRP A 25 10.15 -47.01 7.64
N THR A 26 9.72 -45.90 7.04
CA THR A 26 9.50 -45.76 5.59
C THR A 26 10.81 -45.43 4.90
N ALA A 27 11.09 -46.10 3.78
CA ALA A 27 12.33 -45.94 3.04
C ALA A 27 12.50 -44.51 2.50
N SER A 28 13.73 -44.02 2.56
CA SER A 28 14.19 -42.81 1.88
C SER A 28 14.28 -43.02 0.37
N THR A 29 14.19 -41.91 -0.37
CA THR A 29 14.39 -41.86 -1.82
C THR A 29 15.63 -41.05 -2.13
N ASP A 30 16.35 -41.45 -3.17
CA ASP A 30 17.53 -40.77 -3.66
C ASP A 30 17.58 -40.89 -5.20
N ASN A 31 18.28 -39.97 -5.87
CA ASN A 31 18.36 -39.92 -7.34
C ASN A 31 19.25 -41.04 -7.95
N LYS A 32 20.14 -41.67 -7.16
CA LYS A 32 20.97 -42.84 -7.56
C LYS A 32 20.77 -44.05 -6.64
N GLY A 33 20.08 -43.86 -5.52
CA GLY A 33 19.57 -44.92 -4.67
C GLY A 33 20.23 -44.96 -3.30
N VAL A 34 19.44 -45.33 -2.30
CA VAL A 34 19.89 -45.48 -0.91
C VAL A 34 20.64 -46.81 -0.77
N THR A 35 21.86 -46.77 -0.26
CA THR A 35 22.72 -47.94 -0.06
C THR A 35 22.73 -48.45 1.37
N ALA A 36 22.46 -47.58 2.37
CA ALA A 36 22.39 -47.96 3.78
C ALA A 36 21.53 -47.02 4.63
N TYR A 37 21.12 -47.50 5.81
CA TYR A 37 20.59 -46.69 6.91
C TYR A 37 21.43 -46.88 8.16
N ASP A 38 21.87 -45.79 8.78
CA ASP A 38 22.48 -45.77 10.10
C ASP A 38 21.41 -45.58 11.18
N VAL A 39 21.42 -46.43 12.20
CA VAL A 39 20.49 -46.37 13.34
C VAL A 39 21.23 -45.88 14.57
N TYR A 40 20.78 -44.78 15.16
CA TYR A 40 21.35 -44.19 16.36
C TYR A 40 20.43 -44.42 17.55
N ALA A 41 21.01 -44.63 18.73
CA ALA A 41 20.31 -44.65 20.00
C ALA A 41 21.03 -43.75 21.00
N ASN A 42 20.33 -42.79 21.59
CA ASN A 42 20.90 -41.72 22.42
C ASN A 42 22.09 -41.03 21.72
N ASN A 43 21.95 -40.75 20.42
CA ASN A 43 22.97 -40.19 19.53
C ASN A 43 24.25 -41.04 19.34
N VAL A 44 24.24 -42.31 19.77
CA VAL A 44 25.32 -43.27 19.52
C VAL A 44 24.91 -44.24 18.42
N LEU A 45 25.75 -44.40 17.40
CA LEU A 45 25.49 -45.35 16.30
C LEU A 45 25.41 -46.78 16.85
N ARG A 46 24.28 -47.44 16.62
CA ARG A 46 24.03 -48.83 17.01
C ARG A 46 24.38 -49.82 15.91
N GLY A 47 24.19 -49.41 14.66
CA GLY A 47 24.57 -50.19 13.50
C GLY A 47 24.02 -49.59 12.22
N SER A 48 24.41 -50.20 11.10
CA SER A 48 23.93 -49.84 9.78
C SER A 48 23.28 -51.05 9.12
N VAL A 49 22.16 -50.84 8.42
CA VAL A 49 21.49 -51.85 7.60
C VAL A 49 21.54 -51.45 6.12
N SER A 50 21.42 -52.42 5.20
CA SER A 50 21.42 -52.10 3.76
C SER A 50 20.20 -51.28 3.35
N GLY A 51 20.30 -50.53 2.25
CA GLY A 51 19.25 -49.59 1.81
C GLY A 51 17.90 -50.21 1.44
N GLY A 52 17.85 -51.54 1.26
CA GLY A 52 16.61 -52.31 1.09
C GLY A 52 15.98 -52.78 2.40
N VAL A 53 16.60 -52.52 3.56
CA VAL A 53 16.15 -52.97 4.88
C VAL A 53 15.64 -51.77 5.66
N THR A 54 14.36 -51.82 6.06
CA THR A 54 13.68 -50.75 6.80
C THR A 54 13.30 -51.16 8.22
N THR A 55 14.02 -52.12 8.79
CA THR A 55 13.80 -52.63 10.14
C THR A 55 15.12 -52.88 10.86
N TYR A 56 15.17 -52.63 12.16
CA TYR A 56 16.34 -52.92 13.00
C TYR A 56 15.93 -53.31 14.41
N THR A 57 16.51 -54.36 14.99
CA THR A 57 16.23 -54.74 16.39
C THR A 57 17.45 -54.45 17.25
N ASP A 58 17.30 -53.55 18.20
CA ASP A 58 18.31 -53.23 19.22
C ASP A 58 18.04 -54.00 20.51
N THR A 59 19.09 -54.28 21.29
CA THR A 59 18.96 -54.84 22.64
C THR A 59 19.48 -53.84 23.67
N GLN A 60 18.62 -53.44 24.60
CA GLN A 60 18.89 -52.47 25.66
C GLN A 60 18.41 -53.02 27.00
N PRO A 61 19.05 -52.68 28.13
CA PRO A 61 18.48 -52.98 29.44
C PRO A 61 17.05 -52.47 29.50
N ALA A 62 16.11 -53.34 29.91
CA ALA A 62 14.69 -52.97 30.02
C ALA A 62 14.50 -51.72 30.88
N SER A 63 15.37 -51.49 31.86
CA SER A 63 15.39 -50.35 32.78
C SER A 63 15.93 -49.03 32.21
N ALA A 64 16.57 -48.98 31.04
CA ALA A 64 17.24 -47.78 30.53
C ALA A 64 16.32 -46.99 29.59
N THR A 65 16.08 -45.68 29.70
CA THR A 65 15.36 -44.96 28.63
C THR A 65 16.27 -44.74 27.41
N VAL A 66 15.78 -45.02 26.21
CA VAL A 66 16.56 -44.95 24.97
C VAL A 66 15.76 -44.32 23.83
N THR A 67 16.33 -43.29 23.21
CA THR A 67 15.76 -42.55 22.07
C THR A 67 16.47 -42.91 20.77
N TYR A 68 15.72 -43.22 19.71
CA TYR A 68 16.24 -43.65 18.42
C TYR A 68 15.97 -42.64 17.31
N HIS A 69 16.90 -42.51 16.37
CA HIS A 69 16.68 -41.88 15.06
C HIS A 69 17.46 -42.63 13.96
N VAL A 70 17.07 -42.45 12.71
CA VAL A 70 17.66 -43.13 11.55
C VAL A 70 18.10 -42.13 10.47
N VAL A 71 19.25 -42.37 9.85
CA VAL A 71 19.81 -41.55 8.76
C VAL A 71 20.09 -42.43 7.54
N ALA A 72 19.70 -41.99 6.35
CA ALA A 72 19.96 -42.68 5.09
C ALA A 72 21.30 -42.26 4.45
N LYS A 73 21.91 -43.19 3.71
CA LYS A 73 23.15 -42.98 2.94
C LYS A 73 23.02 -43.46 1.50
N ASP A 74 23.65 -42.77 0.58
CA ASP A 74 23.78 -43.20 -0.83
C ASP A 74 25.16 -43.83 -1.13
N ALA A 75 25.43 -44.18 -2.39
CA ALA A 75 26.70 -44.76 -2.82
C ALA A 75 27.86 -43.76 -2.89
N ALA A 76 27.57 -42.45 -2.90
CA ALA A 76 28.57 -41.39 -2.94
C ALA A 76 28.96 -40.88 -1.54
N GLY A 77 28.27 -41.34 -0.50
CA GLY A 77 28.52 -40.98 0.90
C GLY A 77 27.67 -39.81 1.42
N ASN A 78 26.68 -39.32 0.67
CA ASN A 78 25.80 -38.26 1.15
C ASN A 78 24.84 -38.80 2.22
N THR A 79 24.61 -38.03 3.29
CA THR A 79 23.70 -38.41 4.39
C THR A 79 22.43 -37.56 4.38
N SER A 80 21.28 -38.19 4.59
CA SER A 80 20.02 -37.46 4.80
C SER A 80 20.03 -36.66 6.11
N THR A 81 19.05 -35.78 6.29
CA THR A 81 18.63 -35.37 7.64
C THR A 81 18.08 -36.57 8.41
N ALA A 82 18.08 -36.50 9.75
CA ALA A 82 17.56 -37.57 10.60
C ALA A 82 16.03 -37.71 10.48
N SER A 83 15.52 -38.92 10.71
CA SER A 83 14.10 -39.21 10.85
C SER A 83 13.46 -38.51 12.07
N ASN A 84 12.14 -38.65 12.23
CA ASN A 84 11.52 -38.44 13.55
C ASN A 84 12.18 -39.36 14.60
N SER A 85 12.20 -38.94 15.86
CA SER A 85 12.75 -39.75 16.96
C SER A 85 11.67 -40.56 17.67
N VAL A 86 12.03 -41.75 18.18
CA VAL A 86 11.15 -42.56 19.04
C VAL A 86 11.86 -42.95 20.32
N THR A 87 11.17 -42.87 21.46
CA THR A 87 11.76 -43.13 22.78
C THR A 87 11.10 -44.33 23.44
N ARG A 88 11.90 -45.34 23.79
CA ARG A 88 11.48 -46.49 24.59
C ARG A 88 11.96 -46.29 26.02
N ASN A 89 11.02 -46.19 26.95
CA ASN A 89 11.27 -45.83 28.35
C ASN A 89 11.78 -47.02 29.18
N GLY A 90 12.60 -46.74 30.20
CA GLY A 90 13.11 -47.73 31.14
C GLY A 90 12.05 -48.24 32.13
N SER A 91 12.03 -49.56 32.38
CA SER A 91 11.12 -50.26 33.31
C SER A 91 11.52 -50.10 34.79
N GLY A 92 11.68 -48.86 35.26
CA GLY A 92 11.98 -48.53 36.65
C GLY A 92 11.38 -47.19 37.07
N GLY A 93 10.11 -47.20 37.46
CA GLY A 93 9.44 -46.05 38.10
C GLY A 93 8.54 -45.19 37.18
N GLY A 94 7.45 -45.80 36.70
CA GLY A 94 6.13 -45.16 36.53
C GLY A 94 5.87 -44.17 35.40
N GLY A 95 6.85 -43.41 34.88
CA GLY A 95 6.59 -42.35 33.89
C GLY A 95 7.82 -41.75 33.21
N SER A 96 7.62 -41.03 32.10
CA SER A 96 8.66 -40.32 31.33
C SER A 96 8.67 -38.82 31.66
N ASN A 97 9.74 -38.10 31.30
CA ASN A 97 9.72 -36.64 31.35
C ASN A 97 8.82 -36.09 30.23
N LEU A 98 7.71 -35.46 30.60
CA LEU A 98 6.69 -34.95 29.70
C LEU A 98 6.88 -33.48 29.31
N SER A 99 7.87 -32.78 29.90
CA SER A 99 8.05 -31.33 29.69
C SER A 99 8.96 -30.98 28.50
N VAL A 100 9.77 -31.91 28.00
CA VAL A 100 10.79 -31.62 26.97
C VAL A 100 10.14 -31.07 25.70
N GLY A 101 10.57 -29.87 25.27
CA GLY A 101 10.07 -29.21 24.06
C GLY A 101 8.61 -28.71 24.13
N LYS A 102 7.96 -28.81 25.30
CA LYS A 102 6.61 -28.29 25.52
C LYS A 102 6.62 -26.77 25.69
N ALA A 103 5.46 -26.13 25.51
CA ALA A 103 5.31 -24.71 25.79
C ALA A 103 5.59 -24.42 27.27
N ILE A 104 6.44 -23.42 27.54
CA ILE A 104 6.83 -23.03 28.89
C ILE A 104 6.80 -21.50 29.01
N GLU A 105 6.17 -21.00 30.08
CA GLU A 105 5.90 -19.58 30.28
C GLU A 105 6.43 -19.11 31.63
N ALA A 106 7.19 -18.01 31.63
CA ALA A 106 7.70 -17.39 32.85
C ALA A 106 7.01 -16.04 33.11
N SER A 107 6.87 -15.64 34.39
CA SER A 107 6.39 -14.30 34.74
C SER A 107 7.36 -13.19 34.32
N SER A 108 8.64 -13.52 34.16
CA SER A 108 9.71 -12.63 33.75
C SER A 108 10.94 -13.45 33.34
N ALA A 109 11.84 -12.84 32.57
CA ALA A 109 13.15 -13.39 32.27
C ALA A 109 14.19 -12.26 32.17
N THR A 110 15.47 -12.56 32.45
CA THR A 110 16.58 -11.62 32.27
C THR A 110 17.43 -12.00 31.06
N GLY A 111 17.67 -11.04 30.17
CA GLY A 111 18.58 -11.22 29.02
C GLY A 111 18.17 -12.40 28.13
N SER A 112 19.13 -13.28 27.82
CA SER A 112 18.93 -14.48 26.99
C SER A 112 18.52 -15.74 27.78
N PHE A 113 18.31 -15.64 29.10
CA PHE A 113 17.94 -16.77 29.97
C PHE A 113 16.43 -17.03 29.95
N THR A 114 15.92 -17.37 28.76
CA THR A 114 14.48 -17.52 28.50
C THR A 114 13.89 -18.79 29.14
N ALA A 115 12.56 -18.84 29.25
CA ALA A 115 11.84 -19.98 29.83
C ALA A 115 12.13 -21.31 29.10
N ALA A 116 12.29 -21.28 27.77
CA ALA A 116 12.53 -22.46 26.94
C ALA A 116 13.84 -23.20 27.30
N ASN A 117 14.80 -22.51 27.89
CA ASN A 117 16.04 -23.11 28.37
C ASN A 117 15.84 -24.04 29.57
N ALA A 118 14.66 -24.05 30.20
CA ALA A 118 14.37 -24.91 31.34
C ALA A 118 13.70 -26.23 30.95
N ASN A 119 13.46 -26.50 29.66
CA ASN A 119 12.91 -27.76 29.20
C ASN A 119 13.46 -28.20 27.83
N ASP A 120 14.68 -27.78 27.51
CA ASP A 120 15.43 -28.17 26.31
C ASP A 120 16.23 -29.47 26.52
N ASN A 121 16.25 -30.00 27.76
CA ASN A 121 17.01 -31.17 28.17
C ASN A 121 18.54 -30.93 28.16
N ASP A 122 18.97 -29.67 28.31
CA ASP A 122 20.37 -29.27 28.40
C ASP A 122 20.65 -28.53 29.73
N THR A 123 21.39 -29.16 30.64
CA THR A 123 21.76 -28.52 31.92
C THR A 123 22.81 -27.41 31.78
N ALA A 124 23.35 -27.15 30.59
CA ALA A 124 24.28 -26.05 30.33
C ALA A 124 23.57 -24.70 30.13
N THR A 125 22.33 -24.72 29.64
CA THR A 125 21.44 -23.57 29.52
C THR A 125 20.56 -23.46 30.77
N TYR A 126 19.91 -22.30 30.98
CA TYR A 126 18.98 -22.10 32.08
C TYR A 126 18.03 -20.92 31.86
N TRP A 127 16.91 -20.96 32.56
CA TRP A 127 16.03 -19.82 32.78
C TRP A 127 16.42 -19.05 34.04
N GLU A 128 16.34 -17.71 33.99
CA GLU A 128 16.47 -16.82 35.15
C GLU A 128 15.41 -15.72 35.11
N GLY A 129 14.72 -15.51 36.24
CA GLY A 129 13.70 -14.46 36.38
C GLY A 129 14.26 -13.03 36.37
N GLY A 130 13.38 -12.04 36.18
CA GLY A 130 13.70 -10.60 36.05
C GLY A 130 14.08 -9.84 37.33
N GLY A 131 14.27 -10.54 38.45
CA GLY A 131 14.32 -9.97 39.80
C GLY A 131 12.93 -9.73 40.44
N GLY A 132 12.87 -9.66 41.77
CA GLY A 132 11.63 -9.46 42.55
C GLY A 132 10.78 -10.73 42.70
N TYR A 133 10.46 -11.13 43.93
CA TYR A 133 9.64 -12.32 44.23
C TYR A 133 8.17 -11.95 44.53
N PRO A 134 7.20 -12.83 44.23
CA PRO A 134 7.36 -14.17 43.64
C PRO A 134 7.54 -14.15 42.11
N GLN A 135 8.22 -15.17 41.59
CA GLN A 135 8.35 -15.41 40.15
C GLN A 135 7.78 -16.78 39.80
N THR A 136 7.17 -16.92 38.63
CA THR A 136 6.56 -18.18 38.20
C THR A 136 7.16 -18.71 36.92
N LEU A 137 7.25 -20.04 36.82
CA LEU A 137 7.63 -20.78 35.61
C LEU A 137 6.64 -21.92 35.41
N THR A 138 5.95 -21.95 34.27
CA THR A 138 4.81 -22.84 34.00
C THR A 138 5.09 -23.70 32.78
N VAL A 139 5.09 -25.02 32.93
CA VAL A 139 5.10 -25.97 31.81
C VAL A 139 3.66 -26.34 31.46
N LYS A 140 3.30 -26.23 30.17
CA LYS A 140 2.03 -26.68 29.60
C LYS A 140 2.22 -28.02 28.89
N LEU A 141 1.73 -29.11 29.47
CA LEU A 141 1.93 -30.47 28.95
C LEU A 141 1.12 -30.74 27.66
N GLY A 142 0.12 -29.91 27.38
CA GLY A 142 -0.80 -30.01 26.26
C GLY A 142 -2.13 -30.66 26.65
N ALA A 143 -2.06 -31.78 27.36
CA ALA A 143 -3.21 -32.50 27.91
C ALA A 143 -2.92 -32.98 29.33
N ASN A 144 -3.96 -33.47 30.01
CA ASN A 144 -3.83 -34.13 31.30
C ASN A 144 -2.79 -35.27 31.23
N ALA A 145 -1.90 -35.29 32.22
CA ALA A 145 -1.00 -36.37 32.51
C ALA A 145 -1.16 -36.79 33.98
N ASP A 146 -1.04 -38.09 34.24
CA ASP A 146 -0.90 -38.59 35.60
C ASP A 146 0.57 -38.39 36.02
N VAL A 147 0.82 -37.30 36.73
CA VAL A 147 2.14 -36.88 37.20
C VAL A 147 2.49 -37.64 38.48
N ASP A 148 3.76 -38.06 38.57
CA ASP A 148 4.36 -38.77 39.70
C ASP A 148 5.30 -37.86 40.52
N ARG A 149 6.17 -37.14 39.84
CA ARG A 149 7.18 -36.28 40.47
C ARG A 149 7.71 -35.20 39.53
N LEU A 150 8.33 -34.20 40.11
CA LEU A 150 9.16 -33.23 39.40
C LEU A 150 10.64 -33.54 39.65
N VAL A 151 11.47 -33.35 38.63
CA VAL A 151 12.92 -33.34 38.77
C VAL A 151 13.41 -31.97 38.32
N LEU A 152 13.89 -31.18 39.28
CA LEU A 152 14.34 -29.81 39.11
C LEU A 152 15.86 -29.80 39.15
N LYS A 153 16.51 -29.18 38.17
CA LYS A 153 17.99 -29.12 38.13
C LYS A 153 18.51 -27.70 37.93
N LEU A 154 19.71 -27.48 38.47
CA LEU A 154 20.62 -26.42 38.06
C LEU A 154 21.80 -27.05 37.32
N ASN A 155 22.62 -26.22 36.69
CA ASN A 155 23.85 -26.68 36.06
C ASN A 155 24.74 -27.38 37.11
N PRO A 156 25.26 -28.60 36.84
CA PRO A 156 26.01 -29.39 37.82
C PRO A 156 27.45 -28.90 38.05
N ALA A 157 27.93 -27.91 37.30
CA ALA A 157 29.28 -27.38 37.46
C ALA A 157 29.50 -26.76 38.85
N GLN A 158 30.70 -26.92 39.40
CA GLN A 158 31.07 -26.36 40.73
C GLN A 158 30.91 -24.84 40.82
N ALA A 159 30.97 -24.11 39.69
CA ALA A 159 30.68 -22.67 39.64
C ALA A 159 29.25 -22.33 40.11
N TRP A 160 28.31 -23.29 40.03
CA TRP A 160 26.93 -23.15 40.48
C TRP A 160 26.72 -23.49 41.95
N GLN A 161 27.74 -23.35 42.81
CA GLN A 161 27.74 -23.33 44.29
C GLN A 161 26.46 -23.75 45.03
N ALA A 162 26.62 -24.58 46.07
CA ALA A 162 25.51 -25.05 46.90
C ALA A 162 24.59 -23.90 47.37
N ARG A 163 23.28 -24.03 47.13
CA ARG A 163 22.27 -22.99 47.40
C ARG A 163 20.92 -23.58 47.74
N THR A 164 20.02 -22.77 48.26
CA THR A 164 18.62 -23.13 48.46
C THR A 164 17.69 -22.26 47.64
N GLN A 165 16.68 -22.85 47.02
CA GLN A 165 15.56 -22.12 46.42
C GLN A 165 14.24 -22.51 47.10
N THR A 166 13.40 -21.54 47.43
CA THR A 166 12.08 -21.77 48.03
C THR A 166 11.02 -21.78 46.95
N ILE A 167 10.40 -22.96 46.76
CA ILE A 167 9.52 -23.26 45.63
C ILE A 167 8.18 -23.78 46.16
N GLU A 168 7.09 -23.16 45.72
CA GLU A 168 5.73 -23.70 45.80
C GLU A 168 5.37 -24.34 44.46
N VAL A 169 4.74 -25.52 44.47
CA VAL A 169 4.28 -26.20 43.25
C VAL A 169 2.78 -26.07 43.15
N LEU A 170 2.33 -25.51 42.04
CA LEU A 170 0.95 -25.35 41.65
C LEU A 170 0.66 -26.22 40.42
N GLY A 171 -0.58 -26.61 40.25
CA GLY A 171 -0.99 -27.35 39.07
C GLY A 171 -2.48 -27.20 38.78
N ARG A 172 -2.86 -27.44 37.53
CA ARG A 172 -4.26 -27.48 37.11
C ARG A 172 -4.48 -28.61 36.10
N GLU A 173 -5.64 -29.23 36.18
CA GLU A 173 -6.20 -30.12 35.19
C GLU A 173 -6.67 -29.36 33.93
N GLN A 174 -6.75 -30.03 32.78
CA GLN A 174 -7.01 -29.41 31.47
C GLN A 174 -8.32 -28.60 31.38
N SER A 175 -9.34 -28.94 32.18
CA SER A 175 -10.63 -28.22 32.19
C SER A 175 -10.71 -27.10 33.23
N ALA A 176 -9.68 -26.91 34.06
CA ALA A 176 -9.68 -25.90 35.11
C ALA A 176 -9.21 -24.53 34.60
N THR A 177 -9.90 -23.48 35.04
CA THR A 177 -9.59 -22.08 34.68
C THR A 177 -8.50 -21.45 35.54
N GLY A 178 -8.03 -22.12 36.60
CA GLY A 178 -7.01 -21.59 37.52
C GLY A 178 -6.16 -22.67 38.19
N PHE A 179 -5.03 -22.24 38.77
CA PHE A 179 -4.07 -23.11 39.46
C PHE A 179 -4.48 -23.40 40.92
N THR A 180 -4.19 -24.61 41.39
CA THR A 180 -4.33 -25.00 42.79
C THR A 180 -2.99 -25.46 43.37
N GLY A 181 -2.77 -25.22 44.66
CA GLY A 181 -1.54 -25.63 45.35
C GLY A 181 -1.44 -27.16 45.43
N LYS A 182 -0.32 -27.72 44.99
CA LYS A 182 -0.04 -29.17 45.00
C LYS A 182 1.07 -29.55 45.98
N VAL A 183 2.11 -28.71 46.07
CA VAL A 183 3.15 -28.81 47.10
C VAL A 183 3.35 -27.43 47.71
N ALA A 184 3.19 -27.34 49.03
CA ALA A 184 3.38 -26.09 49.76
C ALA A 184 4.81 -25.57 49.60
N ALA A 185 4.99 -24.25 49.71
CA ALA A 185 6.29 -23.59 49.61
C ALA A 185 7.33 -24.26 50.53
N LYS A 186 8.42 -24.75 49.96
CA LYS A 186 9.51 -25.41 50.68
C LYS A 186 10.87 -24.99 50.12
N SER A 187 11.86 -24.83 51.00
CA SER A 187 13.25 -24.61 50.58
C SER A 187 13.91 -25.94 50.19
N TYR A 188 14.42 -25.99 48.97
CA TYR A 188 15.14 -27.13 48.41
C TYR A 188 16.61 -26.79 48.24
N ALA A 189 17.49 -27.66 48.74
CA ALA A 189 18.93 -27.52 48.59
C ALA A 189 19.39 -28.10 47.25
N PHE A 190 20.05 -27.28 46.45
CA PHE A 190 20.76 -27.65 45.25
C PHE A 190 22.25 -27.67 45.59
N ASP A 191 22.88 -28.83 45.49
CA ASP A 191 24.30 -29.03 45.78
C ASP A 191 25.00 -29.65 44.55
N PRO A 192 26.08 -29.04 44.01
CA PRO A 192 26.87 -29.65 42.94
C PRO A 192 27.34 -31.08 43.26
N ALA A 193 27.56 -31.40 44.54
CA ALA A 193 27.96 -32.74 44.99
C ALA A 193 26.88 -33.82 44.74
N SER A 194 25.60 -33.42 44.69
CA SER A 194 24.47 -34.27 44.31
C SER A 194 23.98 -34.00 42.89
N GLY A 195 24.81 -33.38 42.05
CA GLY A 195 24.48 -33.05 40.66
C GLY A 195 23.46 -31.92 40.52
N ASN A 196 23.33 -31.04 41.52
CA ASN A 196 22.41 -29.90 41.53
C ASN A 196 20.99 -30.28 41.13
N THR A 197 20.53 -31.44 41.61
CA THR A 197 19.24 -32.03 41.26
C THR A 197 18.38 -32.21 42.50
N VAL A 198 17.11 -31.83 42.40
CA VAL A 198 16.10 -31.99 43.45
C VAL A 198 14.91 -32.73 42.87
N THR A 199 14.42 -33.73 43.59
CA THR A 199 13.18 -34.43 43.26
C THR A 199 12.07 -33.95 44.19
N VAL A 200 10.94 -33.51 43.61
CA VAL A 200 9.74 -33.12 44.35
C VAL A 200 8.63 -34.12 44.06
N PRO A 201 8.19 -34.92 45.05
CA PRO A 201 7.03 -35.79 44.88
C PRO A 201 5.79 -34.96 44.51
N LEU A 202 5.07 -35.38 43.47
CA LEU A 202 3.90 -34.68 42.96
C LEU A 202 2.96 -35.68 42.32
N THR A 203 1.97 -36.16 43.06
CA THR A 203 0.94 -37.05 42.52
C THR A 203 -0.29 -36.25 42.13
N GLY A 204 -0.71 -36.33 40.87
CA GLY A 204 -1.96 -35.73 40.42
C GLY A 204 -2.14 -35.72 38.91
N ARG A 205 -3.38 -35.64 38.47
CA ARG A 205 -3.72 -35.46 37.05
C ARG A 205 -3.67 -33.98 36.67
N LEU A 206 -2.67 -33.58 35.90
CA LEU A 206 -2.36 -32.17 35.61
C LEU A 206 -2.10 -31.99 34.12
N ALA A 207 -2.57 -30.87 33.57
CA ALA A 207 -2.23 -30.41 32.22
C ALA A 207 -1.15 -29.32 32.25
N ASP A 208 -1.12 -28.51 33.31
CA ASP A 208 -0.06 -27.54 33.54
C ASP A 208 0.53 -27.71 34.94
N VAL A 209 1.85 -27.51 35.04
CA VAL A 209 2.57 -27.45 36.31
C VAL A 209 3.31 -26.13 36.40
N GLN A 210 3.08 -25.39 37.47
CA GLN A 210 3.72 -24.10 37.74
C GLN A 210 4.58 -24.17 38.99
N LEU A 211 5.82 -23.72 38.87
CA LEU A 211 6.69 -23.43 40.01
C LEU A 211 6.55 -21.96 40.36
N LYS A 212 6.38 -21.66 41.64
CA LYS A 212 6.41 -20.29 42.18
C LYS A 212 7.58 -20.15 43.14
N PHE A 213 8.58 -19.39 42.70
CA PHE A 213 9.80 -19.10 43.42
C PHE A 213 9.59 -17.89 44.33
N THR A 214 10.02 -18.01 45.59
CA THR A 214 9.89 -16.94 46.59
C THR A 214 11.22 -16.55 47.25
N ALA A 215 12.27 -17.35 47.07
CA ALA A 215 13.63 -17.02 47.49
C ALA A 215 14.66 -17.88 46.74
N ASN A 216 15.86 -17.35 46.53
CA ASN A 216 17.05 -18.07 46.07
C ASN A 216 18.26 -17.52 46.84
N SER A 217 19.05 -18.38 47.49
CA SER A 217 20.23 -17.94 48.25
C SER A 217 21.47 -17.71 47.40
N GLY A 218 21.46 -18.12 46.13
CA GLY A 218 22.61 -18.02 45.21
C GLY A 218 22.46 -16.98 44.10
N ALA A 219 21.29 -16.36 43.94
CA ALA A 219 21.00 -15.34 42.93
C ALA A 219 19.78 -14.48 43.35
N PRO A 220 19.58 -13.27 42.79
CA PRO A 220 18.46 -12.38 43.16
C PRO A 220 17.10 -12.81 42.56
N ALA A 221 17.07 -13.87 41.76
CA ALA A 221 15.88 -14.39 41.07
C ALA A 221 15.83 -15.93 41.14
N GLY A 222 14.68 -16.52 40.81
CA GLY A 222 14.56 -17.94 40.56
C GLY A 222 15.39 -18.34 39.34
N GLN A 223 16.09 -19.48 39.43
CA GLN A 223 16.87 -20.04 38.33
C GLN A 223 16.55 -21.52 38.17
N LEU A 224 16.49 -22.00 36.93
CA LEU A 224 16.32 -23.42 36.64
C LEU A 224 16.96 -23.81 35.31
N ALA A 225 17.81 -24.82 35.32
CA ALA A 225 18.36 -25.41 34.10
C ALA A 225 17.41 -26.46 33.51
N GLU A 226 16.74 -27.24 34.35
CA GLU A 226 15.78 -28.25 33.89
C GLU A 226 14.56 -28.35 34.81
N PHE A 227 13.37 -28.21 34.22
CA PHE A 227 12.06 -28.41 34.81
C PHE A 227 11.44 -29.68 34.23
N GLN A 228 11.77 -30.82 34.81
CA GLN A 228 11.27 -32.11 34.33
C GLN A 228 9.98 -32.47 35.07
N VAL A 229 8.91 -32.73 34.31
CA VAL A 229 7.62 -33.21 34.83
C VAL A 229 7.53 -34.70 34.50
N VAL A 230 7.67 -35.57 35.49
CA VAL A 230 7.71 -37.02 35.29
C VAL A 230 6.33 -37.63 35.54
N GLY A 231 5.78 -38.32 34.53
CA GLY A 231 4.46 -38.94 34.59
C GLY A 231 4.14 -39.74 33.34
N VAL A 232 2.88 -40.17 33.22
CA VAL A 232 2.33 -40.79 32.00
C VAL A 232 1.21 -39.92 31.44
N PRO A 233 1.12 -39.74 30.10
CA PRO A 233 -0.05 -39.10 29.51
C PRO A 233 -1.33 -39.80 29.97
N ALA A 234 -2.34 -39.03 30.39
CA ALA A 234 -3.64 -39.58 30.72
C ALA A 234 -4.46 -39.79 29.42
N PRO A 235 -5.49 -40.64 29.44
CA PRO A 235 -6.33 -40.83 28.26
C PRO A 235 -6.97 -39.51 27.77
N ASN A 236 -6.73 -39.14 26.52
CA ASN A 236 -7.33 -37.97 25.85
C ASN A 236 -7.62 -38.28 24.37
N PRO A 237 -8.57 -37.60 23.71
CA PRO A 237 -8.75 -37.64 22.26
C PRO A 237 -7.56 -37.03 21.49
N ASP A 238 -7.41 -37.34 20.20
CA ASP A 238 -6.43 -36.74 19.28
C ASP A 238 -6.99 -36.82 17.85
N LEU A 239 -7.59 -35.73 17.36
CA LEU A 239 -8.29 -35.65 16.09
C LEU A 239 -7.34 -35.26 14.96
N THR A 240 -7.09 -36.21 14.05
CA THR A 240 -6.30 -35.96 12.84
C THR A 240 -7.18 -35.94 11.59
N VAL A 241 -6.88 -35.03 10.67
CA VAL A 241 -7.42 -35.12 9.30
C VAL A 241 -6.44 -35.94 8.48
N THR A 242 -6.91 -37.06 7.93
CA THR A 242 -6.05 -38.05 7.25
C THR A 242 -6.22 -38.05 5.74
N GLY A 243 -7.25 -37.40 5.20
CA GLY A 243 -7.46 -37.32 3.76
C GLY A 243 -8.59 -36.39 3.36
N LEU A 244 -8.51 -35.90 2.11
CA LEU A 244 -9.53 -35.09 1.45
C LEU A 244 -9.77 -35.61 0.04
N SER A 245 -11.04 -35.84 -0.30
CA SER A 245 -11.49 -36.13 -1.67
C SER A 245 -12.61 -35.18 -2.09
N THR A 246 -12.88 -35.09 -3.38
CA THR A 246 -13.91 -34.21 -3.94
C THR A 246 -14.87 -35.01 -4.81
N THR A 247 -16.16 -34.65 -4.78
CA THR A 247 -17.18 -35.14 -5.69
C THR A 247 -17.86 -33.95 -6.35
N PRO A 248 -17.88 -33.86 -7.70
CA PRO A 248 -17.16 -34.73 -8.64
C PRO A 248 -15.61 -34.65 -8.48
N ALA A 249 -14.90 -35.66 -8.95
CA ALA A 249 -13.43 -35.75 -8.81
C ALA A 249 -12.68 -34.75 -9.70
N ALA A 250 -13.28 -34.38 -10.83
CA ALA A 250 -12.79 -33.39 -11.77
C ALA A 250 -13.96 -32.45 -12.13
N PRO A 251 -14.29 -31.50 -11.24
CA PRO A 251 -15.44 -30.62 -11.44
C PRO A 251 -15.19 -29.63 -12.59
N ASP A 252 -16.26 -29.35 -13.32
CA ASP A 252 -16.35 -28.17 -14.17
C ASP A 252 -16.90 -26.97 -13.35
N GLU A 253 -16.78 -25.75 -13.85
CA GLU A 253 -17.10 -24.52 -13.08
C GLU A 253 -18.58 -24.33 -12.69
N ASP A 254 -19.48 -25.16 -13.23
CA ASP A 254 -20.90 -25.21 -12.88
C ASP A 254 -21.28 -26.40 -11.97
N ASP A 255 -20.32 -27.26 -11.61
CA ASP A 255 -20.54 -28.37 -10.70
C ASP A 255 -20.63 -27.92 -9.24
N GLU A 256 -21.65 -28.42 -8.53
CA GLU A 256 -21.70 -28.38 -7.06
C GLU A 256 -20.63 -29.30 -6.47
N ILE A 257 -19.63 -28.73 -5.79
CA ILE A 257 -18.51 -29.50 -5.25
C ILE A 257 -18.78 -29.86 -3.79
N THR A 258 -18.64 -31.14 -3.46
CA THR A 258 -18.59 -31.64 -2.08
C THR A 258 -17.20 -32.17 -1.75
N VAL A 259 -16.60 -31.66 -0.68
CA VAL A 259 -15.34 -32.16 -0.11
C VAL A 259 -15.66 -33.21 0.94
N SER A 260 -15.11 -34.41 0.82
CA SER A 260 -15.18 -35.46 1.84
C SER A 260 -13.89 -35.48 2.63
N ALA A 261 -13.95 -35.09 3.90
CA ALA A 261 -12.81 -35.06 4.81
C ALA A 261 -12.81 -36.26 5.76
N VAL A 262 -11.70 -36.98 5.84
CA VAL A 262 -11.56 -38.12 6.76
C VAL A 262 -10.93 -37.64 8.06
N VAL A 263 -11.71 -37.67 9.14
CA VAL A 263 -11.26 -37.31 10.49
C VAL A 263 -11.15 -38.58 11.32
N ARG A 264 -10.01 -38.78 12.00
CA ARG A 264 -9.72 -39.95 12.84
C ARG A 264 -9.37 -39.50 14.25
N ASN A 265 -9.83 -40.25 15.26
CA ASN A 265 -9.37 -40.08 16.63
C ASN A 265 -8.21 -41.06 16.90
N ASP A 266 -6.98 -40.56 16.91
CA ASP A 266 -5.75 -41.27 17.25
C ASP A 266 -5.51 -41.37 18.76
N GLY A 267 -6.34 -40.69 19.55
CA GLY A 267 -6.25 -40.62 20.99
C GLY A 267 -6.73 -41.89 21.67
N SER A 268 -6.42 -41.99 22.96
CA SER A 268 -6.81 -43.14 23.80
C SER A 268 -8.14 -42.93 24.54
N ALA A 269 -8.79 -41.77 24.40
CA ALA A 269 -10.13 -41.49 24.92
C ALA A 269 -11.12 -41.08 23.81
N PRO A 270 -12.44 -41.25 24.01
CA PRO A 270 -13.45 -40.83 23.03
C PRO A 270 -13.46 -39.31 22.81
N ALA A 271 -13.45 -38.88 21.55
CA ALA A 271 -13.68 -37.50 21.15
C ALA A 271 -15.18 -37.18 21.14
N ALA A 272 -15.56 -36.02 21.69
CA ALA A 272 -16.90 -35.49 21.51
C ALA A 272 -17.15 -35.09 20.05
N ALA A 273 -18.41 -34.86 19.67
CA ALA A 273 -18.73 -34.30 18.37
C ALA A 273 -18.16 -32.89 18.26
N SER A 274 -17.58 -32.57 17.10
CA SER A 274 -16.91 -31.30 16.83
C SER A 274 -17.17 -30.84 15.39
N ARG A 275 -16.34 -29.93 14.86
CA ARG A 275 -16.49 -29.39 13.50
C ARG A 275 -15.22 -29.59 12.68
N ILE A 276 -15.38 -29.54 11.37
CA ILE A 276 -14.26 -29.46 10.42
C ILE A 276 -14.43 -28.24 9.54
N ALA A 277 -13.37 -27.46 9.36
CA ALA A 277 -13.33 -26.32 8.44
C ALA A 277 -12.62 -26.73 7.16
N VAL A 278 -13.28 -26.59 6.00
CA VAL A 278 -12.66 -26.80 4.69
C VAL A 278 -12.11 -25.48 4.16
N ARG A 279 -10.90 -25.52 3.63
CA ARG A 279 -10.15 -24.34 3.14
C ARG A 279 -9.77 -24.49 1.68
N LEU A 280 -9.91 -23.41 0.91
CA LEU A 280 -9.40 -23.28 -0.46
C LEU A 280 -8.41 -22.12 -0.51
N GLY A 281 -7.17 -22.37 -0.93
CA GLY A 281 -6.11 -21.34 -0.94
C GLY A 281 -5.88 -20.73 0.45
N GLY A 282 -5.92 -21.57 1.49
CA GLY A 282 -5.83 -21.14 2.89
C GLY A 282 -7.07 -20.46 3.47
N THR A 283 -8.09 -20.10 2.67
CA THR A 283 -9.31 -19.41 3.15
C THR A 283 -10.39 -20.40 3.52
N LYS A 284 -11.00 -20.26 4.71
CA LYS A 284 -12.15 -21.09 5.13
C LYS A 284 -13.36 -20.82 4.25
N VAL A 285 -13.86 -21.86 3.58
CA VAL A 285 -14.98 -21.76 2.63
C VAL A 285 -16.25 -22.47 3.08
N ALA A 286 -16.14 -23.45 3.97
CA ALA A 286 -17.28 -24.21 4.48
C ALA A 286 -16.93 -24.91 5.81
N THR A 287 -17.97 -25.35 6.53
CA THR A 287 -17.82 -26.14 7.76
C THR A 287 -18.70 -27.38 7.73
N GLY A 288 -18.21 -28.49 8.29
CA GLY A 288 -18.93 -29.75 8.45
C GLY A 288 -19.01 -30.19 9.90
N GLN A 289 -19.92 -31.12 10.20
CA GLN A 289 -20.07 -31.72 11.53
C GLN A 289 -19.28 -33.02 11.62
N VAL A 290 -18.38 -33.12 12.59
CA VAL A 290 -17.65 -34.35 12.92
C VAL A 290 -18.44 -35.04 14.04
N PRO A 291 -18.91 -36.29 13.84
CA PRO A 291 -19.59 -37.03 14.92
C PRO A 291 -18.60 -37.35 16.05
N ALA A 292 -19.12 -37.75 17.22
CA ALA A 292 -18.26 -38.28 18.28
C ALA A 292 -17.50 -39.52 17.79
N LEU A 293 -16.21 -39.62 18.11
CA LEU A 293 -15.31 -40.69 17.65
C LEU A 293 -14.71 -41.46 18.83
N ALA A 294 -14.93 -42.77 18.88
CA ALA A 294 -14.22 -43.64 19.81
C ALA A 294 -12.70 -43.68 19.49
N PRO A 295 -11.84 -44.09 20.44
CA PRO A 295 -10.41 -44.31 20.17
C PRO A 295 -10.19 -45.18 18.93
N GLY A 296 -9.36 -44.72 18.00
CA GLY A 296 -9.04 -45.39 16.73
C GLY A 296 -10.14 -45.33 15.66
N ALA A 297 -11.32 -44.76 15.95
CA ALA A 297 -12.40 -44.63 14.98
C ALA A 297 -12.16 -43.45 14.02
N GLN A 298 -12.72 -43.54 12.82
CA GLN A 298 -12.70 -42.48 11.82
C GLN A 298 -14.10 -42.23 11.24
N ALA A 299 -14.35 -41.00 10.79
CA ALA A 299 -15.53 -40.62 10.04
C ALA A 299 -15.14 -39.85 8.77
N THR A 300 -15.89 -40.08 7.69
CA THR A 300 -15.82 -39.27 6.48
C THR A 300 -16.93 -38.23 6.53
N VAL A 301 -16.55 -36.96 6.61
CA VAL A 301 -17.47 -35.82 6.74
C VAL A 301 -17.63 -35.15 5.37
N PRO A 302 -18.82 -35.23 4.73
CA PRO A 302 -19.10 -34.50 3.52
C PRO A 302 -19.38 -33.03 3.84
N VAL A 303 -18.72 -32.12 3.12
CA VAL A 303 -18.84 -30.67 3.27
C VAL A 303 -19.08 -30.07 1.90
N ALA A 304 -20.30 -29.57 1.67
CA ALA A 304 -20.62 -28.85 0.45
C ALA A 304 -19.84 -27.52 0.43
N VAL A 305 -19.03 -27.33 -0.61
CA VAL A 305 -18.32 -26.05 -0.83
C VAL A 305 -19.00 -25.23 -1.92
N GLY A 306 -20.02 -25.75 -2.62
CA GLY A 306 -20.72 -25.02 -3.67
C GLY A 306 -19.97 -25.05 -5.00
N VAL A 307 -20.51 -24.31 -5.98
CA VAL A 307 -19.83 -24.02 -7.25
C VAL A 307 -18.57 -23.18 -7.04
N ARG A 308 -17.58 -23.36 -7.92
CA ARG A 308 -16.30 -22.65 -7.92
C ARG A 308 -15.95 -22.22 -9.33
N ALA A 309 -15.33 -21.05 -9.46
CA ALA A 309 -14.81 -20.61 -10.75
C ALA A 309 -13.77 -21.60 -11.27
N ALA A 310 -13.57 -21.63 -12.59
CA ALA A 310 -12.47 -22.37 -13.17
C ALA A 310 -11.13 -21.91 -12.57
N GLY A 311 -10.29 -22.85 -12.17
CA GLY A 311 -9.05 -22.53 -11.47
C GLY A 311 -8.43 -23.72 -10.75
N SER A 312 -7.27 -23.47 -10.15
CA SER A 312 -6.54 -24.45 -9.33
C SER A 312 -6.50 -23.94 -7.89
N TYR A 313 -7.07 -24.71 -6.97
CA TYR A 313 -7.22 -24.34 -5.56
C TYR A 313 -6.45 -25.30 -4.66
N GLU A 314 -5.56 -24.80 -3.80
CA GLU A 314 -5.02 -25.61 -2.71
C GLU A 314 -6.18 -26.05 -1.80
N LEU A 315 -6.35 -27.36 -1.58
CA LEU A 315 -7.44 -27.90 -0.77
C LEU A 315 -6.91 -28.34 0.59
N GLY A 316 -7.40 -27.73 1.66
CA GLY A 316 -7.07 -28.11 3.03
C GLY A 316 -8.30 -28.27 3.92
N ALA A 317 -8.10 -28.87 5.10
CA ALA A 317 -9.10 -28.91 6.15
C ALA A 317 -8.47 -28.92 7.54
N VAL A 318 -9.20 -28.40 8.52
CA VAL A 318 -8.81 -28.33 9.93
C VAL A 318 -9.93 -28.93 10.77
N ALA A 319 -9.68 -30.04 11.45
CA ALA A 319 -10.59 -30.58 12.46
C ALA A 319 -10.51 -29.72 13.73
N ASP A 320 -11.64 -29.53 14.38
CA ASP A 320 -11.77 -28.80 15.65
C ASP A 320 -11.04 -27.44 15.68
N GLU A 321 -11.18 -26.63 14.63
CA GLU A 321 -10.48 -25.34 14.50
C GLU A 321 -10.70 -24.36 15.68
N ALA A 322 -11.79 -24.53 16.43
CA ALA A 322 -12.12 -23.72 17.59
C ALA A 322 -11.57 -24.28 18.91
N ASN A 323 -10.86 -25.42 18.86
CA ASN A 323 -10.34 -26.18 20.00
C ASN A 323 -11.44 -26.47 21.04
N GLU A 324 -12.61 -26.93 20.59
CA GLU A 324 -13.76 -27.26 21.44
C GLU A 324 -13.57 -28.62 22.14
N VAL A 325 -12.79 -29.52 21.54
CA VAL A 325 -12.34 -30.80 22.10
C VAL A 325 -10.93 -30.58 22.62
N LEU A 326 -10.68 -30.93 23.88
CA LEU A 326 -9.33 -30.89 24.43
C LEU A 326 -8.58 -32.15 24.00
N GLU A 327 -7.50 -32.00 23.24
CA GLU A 327 -6.81 -33.10 22.60
C GLU A 327 -5.42 -33.37 23.19
N GLN A 328 -4.86 -34.53 22.90
CA GLN A 328 -3.48 -34.88 23.28
C GLN A 328 -2.46 -34.06 22.48
N ASN A 329 -2.80 -33.70 21.25
CA ASN A 329 -2.01 -32.88 20.35
C ASN A 329 -2.93 -31.96 19.55
N GLU A 330 -2.77 -30.65 19.70
CA GLU A 330 -3.57 -29.64 18.97
C GLU A 330 -2.94 -29.24 17.63
N THR A 331 -1.79 -29.81 17.28
CA THR A 331 -0.96 -29.35 16.15
C THR A 331 -1.08 -30.21 14.89
N ASN A 332 -1.78 -31.35 14.97
CA ASN A 332 -1.96 -32.33 13.90
C ASN A 332 -3.39 -32.38 13.33
N ASN A 333 -4.24 -31.40 13.70
CA ASN A 333 -5.63 -31.33 13.24
C ASN A 333 -5.77 -30.82 11.80
N THR A 334 -4.67 -30.35 11.20
CA THR A 334 -4.66 -29.74 9.85
C THR A 334 -4.12 -30.72 8.81
N TYR A 335 -4.79 -30.79 7.66
CA TYR A 335 -4.32 -31.51 6.48
C TYR A 335 -4.49 -30.68 5.22
N THR A 336 -3.42 -30.59 4.42
CA THR A 336 -3.46 -30.02 3.07
C THR A 336 -3.27 -31.13 2.06
N ARG A 337 -4.21 -31.24 1.11
CA ARG A 337 -4.13 -32.23 0.03
C ARG A 337 -2.93 -31.90 -0.88
N PRO A 338 -2.04 -32.86 -1.19
CA PRO A 338 -0.86 -32.61 -2.01
C PRO A 338 -1.17 -32.12 -3.43
N THR A 339 -2.33 -32.46 -3.98
CA THR A 339 -2.80 -32.02 -5.29
C THR A 339 -3.92 -30.99 -5.13
N ALA A 340 -3.83 -29.90 -5.88
CA ALA A 340 -4.88 -28.89 -5.93
C ALA A 340 -6.22 -29.48 -6.41
N LEU A 341 -7.31 -28.87 -5.99
CA LEU A 341 -8.62 -29.00 -6.63
C LEU A 341 -8.59 -28.19 -7.92
N VAL A 342 -8.65 -28.88 -9.06
CA VAL A 342 -8.72 -28.24 -10.37
C VAL A 342 -10.17 -28.24 -10.82
N VAL A 343 -10.72 -27.05 -10.98
CA VAL A 343 -12.04 -26.81 -11.56
C VAL A 343 -11.83 -26.38 -13.00
N LYS A 344 -12.38 -27.11 -13.96
CA LYS A 344 -12.15 -26.85 -15.38
C LYS A 344 -13.10 -25.78 -15.91
N PRO A 345 -12.63 -24.95 -16.85
CA PRO A 345 -13.52 -24.03 -17.58
C PRO A 345 -14.42 -24.83 -18.52
N LEU A 346 -15.69 -24.42 -18.59
CA LEU A 346 -16.68 -24.98 -19.49
C LEU A 346 -16.44 -24.47 -20.91
N ALA A 347 -16.55 -25.35 -21.91
CA ALA A 347 -16.32 -24.98 -23.30
C ALA A 347 -17.40 -24.00 -23.79
N SER A 348 -17.03 -22.74 -24.01
CA SER A 348 -17.96 -21.69 -24.40
C SER A 348 -17.25 -20.47 -24.99
N ALA A 349 -17.97 -19.65 -25.77
CA ALA A 349 -17.58 -18.26 -25.97
C ALA A 349 -17.82 -17.46 -24.69
N ASP A 350 -17.08 -16.38 -24.48
CA ASP A 350 -17.23 -15.49 -23.31
C ASP A 350 -16.86 -14.07 -23.76
N LEU A 351 -17.88 -13.24 -23.99
CA LEU A 351 -17.76 -11.90 -24.53
C LEU A 351 -17.62 -10.87 -23.41
N VAL A 352 -16.52 -10.12 -23.42
CA VAL A 352 -16.27 -9.04 -22.46
C VAL A 352 -15.95 -7.71 -23.14
N ALA A 353 -16.44 -6.62 -22.55
CA ALA A 353 -16.11 -5.26 -22.98
C ALA A 353 -14.78 -4.82 -22.33
N THR A 354 -13.69 -4.77 -23.09
CA THR A 354 -12.32 -4.57 -22.56
C THR A 354 -11.87 -3.12 -22.50
N SER A 355 -12.45 -2.22 -23.28
CA SER A 355 -12.31 -0.76 -23.14
C SER A 355 -13.51 -0.03 -23.72
N VAL A 356 -13.84 1.14 -23.18
CA VAL A 356 -14.68 2.12 -23.86
C VAL A 356 -13.89 3.40 -24.00
N THR A 357 -13.70 3.86 -25.23
CA THR A 357 -12.99 5.10 -25.55
C THR A 357 -13.94 6.12 -26.13
N THR A 358 -13.63 7.40 -25.92
CA THR A 358 -14.38 8.52 -26.49
C THR A 358 -13.53 9.26 -27.51
N VAL A 359 -14.20 9.87 -28.50
CA VAL A 359 -13.61 10.86 -29.40
C VAL A 359 -14.47 12.12 -29.33
N PRO A 360 -13.93 13.26 -28.85
CA PRO A 360 -12.59 13.42 -28.28
C PRO A 360 -12.39 12.60 -27.00
N SER A 361 -11.13 12.27 -26.67
CA SER A 361 -10.76 11.46 -25.50
C SER A 361 -10.93 12.20 -24.18
N SER A 362 -11.03 13.53 -24.22
CA SER A 362 -11.37 14.40 -23.10
C SER A 362 -12.45 15.39 -23.56
N PRO A 363 -13.73 15.00 -23.47
CA PRO A 363 -14.82 15.82 -23.98
C PRO A 363 -15.11 17.02 -23.07
N ALA A 364 -15.19 18.21 -23.69
CA ALA A 364 -15.70 19.42 -23.06
C ALA A 364 -17.22 19.51 -23.20
N ALA A 365 -17.87 20.29 -22.33
CA ALA A 365 -19.30 20.59 -22.52
C ALA A 365 -19.54 21.24 -23.89
N GLY A 366 -20.51 20.70 -24.64
CA GLY A 366 -20.81 21.09 -26.02
C GLY A 366 -20.20 20.16 -27.08
N ASP A 367 -19.18 19.37 -26.76
CA ASP A 367 -18.54 18.47 -27.72
C ASP A 367 -19.50 17.37 -28.20
N SER A 368 -19.41 17.02 -29.49
CA SER A 368 -20.03 15.81 -30.02
C SER A 368 -19.12 14.61 -29.76
N VAL A 369 -19.45 13.80 -28.77
CA VAL A 369 -18.67 12.65 -28.29
C VAL A 369 -19.10 11.38 -29.00
N THR A 370 -18.17 10.73 -29.70
CA THR A 370 -18.34 9.38 -30.25
C THR A 370 -17.79 8.35 -29.29
N PHE A 371 -18.50 7.24 -29.05
CA PHE A 371 -18.03 6.16 -28.20
C PHE A 371 -17.58 4.96 -29.04
N LYS A 372 -16.49 4.31 -28.65
CA LYS A 372 -16.07 3.01 -29.20
C LYS A 372 -15.90 2.02 -28.08
N VAL A 373 -16.37 0.79 -28.28
CA VAL A 373 -16.25 -0.31 -27.31
C VAL A 373 -15.40 -1.41 -27.92
N ALA A 374 -14.30 -1.75 -27.25
CA ALA A 374 -13.55 -2.95 -27.57
C ALA A 374 -14.25 -4.17 -26.98
N VAL A 375 -14.52 -5.17 -27.83
CA VAL A 375 -15.18 -6.42 -27.50
C VAL A 375 -14.17 -7.55 -27.66
N LYS A 376 -13.98 -8.37 -26.64
CA LYS A 376 -13.07 -9.51 -26.65
C LYS A 376 -13.83 -10.80 -26.36
N ASN A 377 -13.48 -11.87 -27.06
CA ASN A 377 -13.85 -13.22 -26.67
C ASN A 377 -12.72 -13.80 -25.81
N GLN A 378 -12.96 -13.98 -24.51
CA GLN A 378 -12.00 -14.61 -23.59
C GLN A 378 -12.32 -16.09 -23.32
N GLY A 379 -13.36 -16.63 -23.97
CA GLY A 379 -13.78 -18.02 -23.88
C GLY A 379 -12.85 -18.97 -24.63
N THR A 380 -13.15 -20.25 -24.54
CA THR A 380 -12.38 -21.33 -25.19
C THR A 380 -12.93 -21.70 -26.56
N GLU A 381 -14.14 -21.25 -26.91
CA GLU A 381 -14.78 -21.45 -28.21
C GLU A 381 -14.97 -20.13 -28.94
N ALA A 382 -15.10 -20.18 -30.27
CA ALA A 382 -15.42 -19.00 -31.06
C ALA A 382 -16.87 -18.55 -30.84
N THR A 383 -17.13 -17.23 -30.89
CA THR A 383 -18.50 -16.71 -30.89
C THR A 383 -19.23 -17.13 -32.16
N SER A 384 -20.57 -17.05 -32.15
CA SER A 384 -21.37 -17.30 -33.35
C SER A 384 -21.00 -16.34 -34.50
N THR A 385 -21.29 -16.73 -35.74
CA THR A 385 -21.05 -15.87 -36.93
C THR A 385 -22.04 -14.69 -37.04
N GLY A 386 -22.95 -14.54 -36.07
CA GLY A 386 -23.99 -13.53 -36.03
C GLY A 386 -23.51 -12.14 -35.64
N SER A 387 -24.47 -11.30 -35.26
CA SER A 387 -24.24 -9.93 -34.77
C SER A 387 -24.18 -9.92 -33.25
N HIS A 388 -23.11 -9.38 -32.69
CA HIS A 388 -22.84 -9.20 -31.27
C HIS A 388 -23.19 -7.77 -30.88
N GLY A 389 -24.40 -7.58 -30.37
CA GLY A 389 -24.91 -6.25 -30.00
C GLY A 389 -24.16 -5.64 -28.82
N VAL A 390 -23.95 -4.33 -28.87
CA VAL A 390 -23.33 -3.54 -27.81
C VAL A 390 -24.28 -2.41 -27.45
N THR A 391 -24.70 -2.36 -26.18
CA THR A 391 -25.49 -1.24 -25.63
C THR A 391 -24.66 -0.49 -24.62
N LEU A 392 -24.62 0.84 -24.71
CA LEU A 392 -23.97 1.72 -23.77
C LEU A 392 -24.98 2.71 -23.20
N GLU A 393 -25.11 2.74 -21.89
CA GLU A 393 -25.90 3.71 -21.14
C GLU A 393 -24.97 4.70 -20.44
N LEU A 394 -25.16 5.99 -20.70
CA LEU A 394 -24.58 7.05 -19.88
C LEU A 394 -25.53 7.31 -18.71
N VAL A 395 -25.07 7.05 -17.49
CA VAL A 395 -25.83 7.23 -16.26
C VAL A 395 -25.27 8.43 -15.51
N ASN A 396 -26.08 9.42 -15.16
CA ASN A 396 -25.61 10.59 -14.39
C ASN A 396 -25.36 10.24 -12.92
N ALA A 397 -24.76 11.19 -12.18
CA ALA A 397 -24.48 11.04 -10.75
C ALA A 397 -25.74 10.78 -9.88
N GLN A 398 -26.95 11.12 -10.36
CA GLN A 398 -28.21 10.83 -9.67
C GLN A 398 -28.78 9.42 -9.99
N GLY A 399 -28.07 8.63 -10.80
CA GLY A 399 -28.48 7.27 -11.19
C GLY A 399 -29.43 7.22 -12.40
N GLY A 400 -29.74 8.35 -13.03
CA GLY A 400 -30.60 8.42 -14.21
C GLY A 400 -29.83 8.19 -15.52
N VAL A 401 -30.38 7.39 -16.43
CA VAL A 401 -29.81 7.20 -17.78
C VAL A 401 -30.07 8.46 -18.62
N VAL A 402 -29.00 9.17 -19.01
CA VAL A 402 -29.07 10.39 -19.83
C VAL A 402 -29.01 10.09 -21.33
N LYS A 403 -28.41 8.97 -21.73
CA LYS A 403 -28.31 8.55 -23.12
C LYS A 403 -28.09 7.05 -23.22
N THR A 404 -28.75 6.41 -24.19
CA THR A 404 -28.46 5.04 -24.62
C THR A 404 -27.93 5.09 -26.05
N LEU A 405 -26.80 4.42 -26.28
CA LEU A 405 -26.15 4.26 -27.58
C LEU A 405 -26.03 2.78 -27.89
N THR A 406 -26.26 2.40 -29.15
CA THR A 406 -26.19 1.00 -29.58
C THR A 406 -25.29 0.87 -30.79
N GLY A 407 -24.59 -0.26 -30.89
CA GLY A 407 -23.81 -0.69 -32.05
C GLY A 407 -23.68 -2.21 -32.04
N ALA A 408 -22.88 -2.75 -32.94
CA ALA A 408 -22.62 -4.19 -32.97
C ALA A 408 -21.32 -4.51 -33.70
N HIS A 409 -20.78 -5.69 -33.44
CA HIS A 409 -19.80 -6.35 -34.31
C HIS A 409 -20.46 -7.55 -34.99
N SER A 410 -20.16 -7.80 -36.27
CA SER A 410 -20.69 -8.97 -37.00
C SER A 410 -19.55 -9.94 -37.37
N GLY A 411 -19.79 -11.24 -37.20
CA GLY A 411 -18.84 -12.30 -37.53
C GLY A 411 -18.36 -13.07 -36.31
N ALA A 412 -17.72 -14.22 -36.53
CA ALA A 412 -17.19 -15.04 -35.46
C ALA A 412 -15.89 -14.45 -34.90
N LEU A 413 -15.80 -14.38 -33.57
CA LEU A 413 -14.61 -13.94 -32.85
C LEU A 413 -13.93 -15.16 -32.24
N ALA A 414 -12.72 -15.48 -32.70
CA ALA A 414 -11.95 -16.62 -32.18
C ALA A 414 -11.58 -16.44 -30.69
N PRO A 415 -11.30 -17.52 -29.95
CA PRO A 415 -10.75 -17.45 -28.60
C PRO A 415 -9.57 -16.49 -28.49
N GLY A 416 -9.63 -15.54 -27.55
CA GLY A 416 -8.61 -14.53 -27.32
C GLY A 416 -8.63 -13.31 -28.26
N ALA A 417 -9.41 -13.35 -29.35
CA ALA A 417 -9.48 -12.25 -30.32
C ALA A 417 -10.24 -11.03 -29.76
N SER A 418 -10.01 -9.85 -30.33
CA SER A 418 -10.69 -8.60 -29.98
C SER A 418 -11.08 -7.81 -31.23
N THR A 419 -12.13 -7.00 -31.12
CA THR A 419 -12.67 -6.13 -32.18
C THR A 419 -13.23 -4.86 -31.55
N GLU A 420 -13.63 -3.89 -32.37
CA GLU A 420 -14.26 -2.65 -31.89
C GLU A 420 -15.66 -2.46 -32.50
N ALA A 421 -16.61 -2.03 -31.67
CA ALA A 421 -17.91 -1.53 -32.10
C ALA A 421 -17.97 -0.01 -31.89
N SER A 422 -18.23 0.74 -32.96
CA SER A 422 -18.52 2.18 -32.84
C SER A 422 -19.97 2.37 -32.44
N LEU A 423 -20.18 3.24 -31.47
CA LEU A 423 -21.48 3.64 -30.96
C LEU A 423 -21.76 5.08 -31.43
N GLY A 424 -23.03 5.46 -31.51
CA GLY A 424 -23.45 6.80 -31.95
C GLY A 424 -22.88 7.95 -31.08
N THR A 425 -23.35 9.17 -31.33
CA THR A 425 -22.81 10.36 -30.63
C THR A 425 -23.69 10.85 -29.49
N TRP A 426 -23.06 11.58 -28.56
CA TRP A 426 -23.70 12.33 -27.49
C TRP A 426 -23.10 13.73 -27.38
N THR A 427 -23.92 14.77 -27.21
CA THR A 427 -23.43 16.12 -26.91
C THR A 427 -23.10 16.23 -25.44
N ALA A 428 -21.83 16.40 -25.12
CA ALA A 428 -21.33 16.43 -23.75
C ALA A 428 -21.89 17.60 -22.94
N VAL A 429 -22.17 17.36 -21.66
CA VAL A 429 -22.58 18.36 -20.67
C VAL A 429 -21.74 18.15 -19.42
N ASN A 430 -21.30 19.23 -18.77
CA ASN A 430 -20.49 19.12 -17.55
C ASN A 430 -21.16 18.23 -16.50
N GLY A 431 -20.39 17.32 -15.91
CA GLY A 431 -20.84 16.39 -14.89
C GLY A 431 -20.07 15.07 -14.88
N SER A 432 -20.33 14.28 -13.84
CA SER A 432 -19.83 12.92 -13.71
C SER A 432 -20.88 11.93 -14.16
N TYR A 433 -20.45 10.95 -14.96
CA TYR A 433 -21.27 9.92 -15.55
C TYR A 433 -20.66 8.54 -15.29
N THR A 434 -21.49 7.52 -15.22
CA THR A 434 -21.09 6.12 -15.33
C THR A 434 -21.48 5.64 -16.73
N VAL A 435 -20.50 5.22 -17.50
CA VAL A 435 -20.67 4.53 -18.77
C VAL A 435 -20.92 3.06 -18.45
N ARG A 436 -22.16 2.59 -18.57
CA ARG A 436 -22.54 1.19 -18.41
C ARG A 436 -22.69 0.54 -19.78
N THR A 437 -21.76 -0.35 -20.12
CA THR A 437 -21.77 -1.11 -21.37
C THR A 437 -22.27 -2.51 -21.12
N VAL A 438 -23.17 -3.01 -21.97
CA VAL A 438 -23.73 -4.36 -21.94
C VAL A 438 -23.55 -4.98 -23.32
N LEU A 439 -22.89 -6.13 -23.39
CA LEU A 439 -22.82 -6.97 -24.58
C LEU A 439 -24.04 -7.89 -24.62
N ALA A 440 -24.62 -8.08 -25.79
CA ALA A 440 -25.68 -9.04 -26.00
C ALA A 440 -25.13 -10.47 -25.91
N ASP A 441 -25.92 -11.36 -25.32
CA ASP A 441 -25.61 -12.78 -25.21
C ASP A 441 -25.28 -13.39 -26.59
N ASP A 442 -24.13 -14.04 -26.72
CA ASP A 442 -23.82 -14.82 -27.91
C ASP A 442 -24.48 -16.22 -27.86
N ALA A 443 -24.81 -16.79 -29.02
CA ALA A 443 -25.43 -18.11 -29.10
C ALA A 443 -24.52 -19.25 -28.61
N ASN A 444 -23.19 -19.08 -28.70
CA ASN A 444 -22.20 -20.03 -28.18
C ASN A 444 -21.73 -19.67 -26.76
N GLU A 445 -22.27 -18.61 -26.17
CA GLU A 445 -21.98 -18.16 -24.81
C GLU A 445 -22.98 -18.73 -23.81
N LEU A 446 -22.48 -19.55 -22.89
CA LEU A 446 -23.30 -20.23 -21.90
C LEU A 446 -23.77 -19.25 -20.81
N PRO A 447 -24.95 -19.45 -20.21
CA PRO A 447 -25.50 -18.54 -19.20
C PRO A 447 -24.55 -18.17 -18.05
N VAL A 448 -23.70 -19.12 -17.62
CA VAL A 448 -22.72 -18.91 -16.55
C VAL A 448 -21.62 -17.90 -16.90
N LYS A 449 -21.36 -17.66 -18.20
CA LYS A 449 -20.33 -16.72 -18.68
C LYS A 449 -20.84 -15.29 -18.80
N ARG A 450 -22.15 -15.11 -19.02
CA ARG A 450 -22.76 -13.81 -19.35
C ARG A 450 -22.71 -12.75 -18.24
N GLY A 451 -22.36 -13.14 -17.02
CA GLY A 451 -22.29 -12.23 -15.87
C GLY A 451 -21.27 -11.09 -16.06
N ASN A 452 -20.27 -11.28 -16.91
CA ASN A 452 -19.22 -10.30 -17.21
C ASN A 452 -19.48 -9.51 -18.52
N ASN A 453 -20.61 -9.76 -19.21
CA ASN A 453 -21.01 -9.02 -20.42
C ASN A 453 -21.32 -7.54 -20.10
N THR A 454 -21.52 -7.22 -18.82
CA THR A 454 -21.72 -5.85 -18.36
C THR A 454 -20.44 -5.28 -17.75
N ARG A 455 -20.05 -4.09 -18.19
CA ARG A 455 -18.98 -3.30 -17.62
C ARG A 455 -19.46 -1.89 -17.30
N THR A 456 -18.94 -1.32 -16.21
CA THR A 456 -19.08 0.09 -15.90
C THR A 456 -17.72 0.79 -15.91
N GLN A 457 -17.69 2.06 -16.31
CA GLN A 457 -16.52 2.92 -16.15
C GLN A 457 -16.96 4.38 -15.91
N PRO A 458 -16.22 5.18 -15.13
CA PRO A 458 -16.53 6.59 -14.98
C PRO A 458 -16.22 7.37 -16.27
N LEU A 459 -16.99 8.42 -16.51
CA LEU A 459 -16.73 9.46 -17.51
C LEU A 459 -16.99 10.81 -16.84
N PHE A 460 -16.03 11.73 -16.94
CA PHE A 460 -16.20 13.09 -16.46
C PHE A 460 -16.15 14.05 -17.64
N VAL A 461 -17.10 14.98 -17.67
CA VAL A 461 -17.10 16.12 -18.57
C VAL A 461 -16.94 17.35 -17.69
N GLY A 462 -15.86 18.08 -17.88
CA GLY A 462 -15.46 19.20 -17.04
C GLY A 462 -13.95 19.34 -17.06
N ARG A 463 -13.44 20.47 -16.57
CA ARG A 463 -12.00 20.75 -16.53
C ARG A 463 -11.37 20.19 -15.27
N GLY A 464 -10.15 19.69 -15.40
CA GLY A 464 -9.38 19.16 -14.29
C GLY A 464 -9.40 17.63 -14.19
N ALA A 465 -8.73 17.15 -13.14
CA ALA A 465 -8.70 15.74 -12.78
C ALA A 465 -10.03 15.31 -12.16
N ASN A 466 -10.47 14.10 -12.52
CA ASN A 466 -11.59 13.42 -11.90
C ASN A 466 -11.07 12.45 -10.84
N MET A 467 -11.16 12.88 -9.58
CA MET A 467 -10.64 12.13 -8.44
C MET A 467 -11.77 11.43 -7.67
N PRO A 468 -11.48 10.31 -6.98
CA PRO A 468 -12.50 9.53 -6.26
C PRO A 468 -13.05 10.22 -5.00
N TYR A 469 -12.41 11.29 -4.54
CA TYR A 469 -12.84 12.08 -3.39
C TYR A 469 -13.68 13.29 -3.79
N THR A 470 -14.50 13.77 -2.87
CA THR A 470 -15.23 15.04 -2.99
C THR A 470 -14.67 16.04 -2.01
N THR A 471 -14.33 17.23 -2.49
CA THR A 471 -13.90 18.37 -1.66
C THR A 471 -15.10 19.19 -1.15
N TYR A 472 -15.01 19.64 0.10
CA TYR A 472 -15.99 20.48 0.79
C TYR A 472 -15.24 21.66 1.42
N GLU A 473 -15.41 22.85 0.86
CA GLU A 473 -14.85 24.09 1.41
C GLU A 473 -15.45 24.38 2.79
N ALA A 474 -14.62 24.78 3.74
CA ALA A 474 -15.02 25.02 5.13
C ALA A 474 -15.93 26.24 5.26
N GLU A 475 -15.72 27.28 4.43
CA GLU A 475 -16.57 28.48 4.42
C GLU A 475 -18.00 28.22 3.94
N ASP A 476 -18.23 27.11 3.23
CA ASP A 476 -19.56 26.67 2.79
C ASP A 476 -20.25 25.75 3.81
N ALA A 477 -19.51 25.31 4.84
CA ALA A 477 -19.97 24.39 5.86
C ALA A 477 -20.62 25.11 7.05
N ALA A 478 -21.34 24.37 7.90
CA ALA A 478 -21.98 24.94 9.06
C ALA A 478 -20.93 25.21 10.16
N THR A 479 -20.81 26.45 10.60
CA THR A 479 -19.94 26.83 11.72
C THR A 479 -20.72 26.94 13.04
N GLY A 480 -20.03 26.78 14.17
CA GLY A 480 -20.64 26.99 15.48
C GLY A 480 -19.63 27.15 16.62
N GLY A 481 -20.15 27.41 17.82
CA GLY A 481 -19.34 27.63 19.02
C GLY A 481 -18.58 28.96 19.08
N GLY A 482 -18.66 29.80 18.04
CA GLY A 482 -17.88 31.04 17.91
C GLY A 482 -16.97 31.08 16.68
N ALA A 483 -16.81 29.94 15.99
CA ALA A 483 -15.99 29.80 14.79
C ALA A 483 -16.32 30.86 13.73
N SER A 484 -15.30 31.38 13.07
CA SER A 484 -15.43 32.52 12.16
C SER A 484 -14.89 32.20 10.77
N VAL A 485 -15.59 32.66 9.73
CA VAL A 485 -15.07 32.63 8.35
C VAL A 485 -14.18 33.86 8.15
N VAL A 486 -12.96 33.65 7.65
CA VAL A 486 -12.03 34.72 7.29
C VAL A 486 -11.88 34.84 5.78
N GLY A 487 -11.49 36.04 5.31
CA GLY A 487 -11.26 36.32 3.89
C GLY A 487 -12.48 36.83 3.10
N PRO A 488 -12.34 37.04 1.78
CA PRO A 488 -11.15 36.72 0.98
C PRO A 488 -10.07 37.80 0.99
N ASN A 489 -8.80 37.40 0.87
CA ASN A 489 -7.68 38.30 0.53
C ASN A 489 -6.61 37.55 -0.30
N ARG A 490 -5.51 38.22 -0.67
CA ARG A 490 -4.39 37.63 -1.44
C ARG A 490 -3.04 37.79 -0.74
N THR A 491 -3.06 37.97 0.58
CA THR A 491 -1.86 38.26 1.36
C THR A 491 -1.08 36.98 1.61
N ILE A 492 0.20 36.94 1.19
CA ILE A 492 1.10 35.82 1.45
C ILE A 492 1.33 35.68 2.97
N GLY A 493 1.32 34.44 3.48
CA GLY A 493 1.47 34.17 4.90
C GLY A 493 0.24 34.50 5.75
N ASP A 494 -0.89 34.86 5.12
CA ASP A 494 -2.18 35.07 5.79
C ASP A 494 -3.07 33.82 5.67
N ILE A 495 -3.85 33.55 6.72
CA ILE A 495 -4.78 32.42 6.78
C ILE A 495 -5.75 32.41 5.60
N ALA A 496 -6.36 33.55 5.25
CA ALA A 496 -7.26 33.60 4.10
C ALA A 496 -6.48 33.64 2.78
N GLY A 497 -5.34 34.36 2.73
CA GLY A 497 -4.57 34.53 1.51
C GLY A 497 -4.00 33.22 0.93
N GLU A 498 -3.71 32.23 1.77
CA GLU A 498 -3.18 30.91 1.36
C GLU A 498 -4.20 29.76 1.37
N ALA A 499 -5.47 30.05 1.65
CA ALA A 499 -6.56 29.07 1.65
C ALA A 499 -7.18 28.87 0.25
N SER A 500 -7.81 27.71 0.03
CA SER A 500 -8.66 27.48 -1.15
C SER A 500 -9.78 28.51 -1.18
N GLY A 501 -10.13 28.99 -2.38
CA GLY A 501 -11.14 30.05 -2.50
C GLY A 501 -10.75 31.39 -1.83
N ARG A 502 -9.54 31.46 -1.27
CA ARG A 502 -9.02 32.52 -0.41
C ARG A 502 -9.80 32.71 0.89
N LYS A 503 -10.43 31.67 1.43
CA LYS A 503 -11.22 31.74 2.68
C LYS A 503 -10.98 30.49 3.51
N ALA A 504 -11.17 30.62 4.82
CA ALA A 504 -11.07 29.49 5.74
C ALA A 504 -11.96 29.75 6.96
N VAL A 505 -12.13 28.72 7.80
CA VAL A 505 -12.79 28.84 9.10
C VAL A 505 -11.76 28.76 10.22
N THR A 506 -11.75 29.74 11.13
CA THR A 506 -10.88 29.72 12.32
C THR A 506 -11.60 29.16 13.55
N LEU A 507 -10.88 28.37 14.35
CA LEU A 507 -11.28 27.81 15.64
C LEU A 507 -10.24 28.22 16.70
N ASP A 508 -10.53 29.29 17.42
CA ASP A 508 -9.68 29.95 18.42
C ASP A 508 -10.07 29.57 19.86
N ALA A 509 -11.31 29.14 20.10
CA ALA A 509 -11.82 28.77 21.42
C ALA A 509 -12.31 27.32 21.51
N THR A 510 -12.25 26.75 22.72
CA THR A 510 -12.83 25.44 23.00
C THR A 510 -14.34 25.45 22.76
N GLY A 511 -14.84 24.48 21.98
CA GLY A 511 -16.22 24.34 21.56
C GLY A 511 -16.50 24.86 20.15
N GLU A 512 -15.55 25.55 19.52
CA GLU A 512 -15.68 26.01 18.13
C GLU A 512 -15.52 24.88 17.12
N TYR A 513 -16.35 24.91 16.08
CA TYR A 513 -16.36 23.85 15.07
C TYR A 513 -16.77 24.32 13.67
N VAL A 514 -16.41 23.48 12.70
CA VAL A 514 -16.97 23.44 11.35
C VAL A 514 -17.55 22.05 11.06
N GLU A 515 -18.75 21.99 10.48
CA GLU A 515 -19.55 20.77 10.29
C GLU A 515 -20.03 20.62 8.83
N PHE A 516 -19.59 19.55 8.19
CA PHE A 516 -19.83 19.20 6.79
C PHE A 516 -20.92 18.13 6.68
N THR A 517 -21.86 18.30 5.74
CA THR A 517 -22.83 17.26 5.40
C THR A 517 -22.32 16.44 4.22
N THR A 518 -22.16 15.12 4.39
CA THR A 518 -21.62 14.25 3.35
C THR A 518 -22.59 14.15 2.15
N ARG A 519 -22.08 14.32 0.92
CA ARG A 519 -22.83 14.15 -0.34
C ARG A 519 -22.85 12.69 -0.82
N ALA A 520 -21.87 11.89 -0.39
CA ALA A 520 -21.71 10.48 -0.70
C ALA A 520 -21.26 9.70 0.54
N ALA A 521 -21.31 8.36 0.48
CA ALA A 521 -20.71 7.54 1.51
C ALA A 521 -19.18 7.73 1.55
N THR A 522 -18.59 7.60 2.73
CA THR A 522 -17.15 7.77 2.94
C THR A 522 -16.66 6.94 4.12
N ASN A 523 -15.39 6.55 4.12
CA ASN A 523 -14.74 5.94 5.27
C ASN A 523 -13.37 6.58 5.58
N THR A 524 -13.10 7.72 4.95
CA THR A 524 -11.87 8.49 5.13
C THR A 524 -12.16 9.99 5.23
N LEU A 525 -11.18 10.73 5.72
CA LEU A 525 -11.17 12.18 5.73
C LEU A 525 -9.74 12.65 5.49
N VAL A 526 -9.56 13.63 4.61
CA VAL A 526 -8.39 14.51 4.60
C VAL A 526 -8.90 15.90 4.94
N THR A 527 -8.19 16.64 5.77
CA THR A 527 -8.45 18.08 5.96
C THR A 527 -7.18 18.86 5.68
N ARG A 528 -7.33 19.98 4.96
CA ARG A 528 -6.28 21.00 4.87
C ARG A 528 -6.46 21.99 6.00
N PHE A 529 -5.38 22.22 6.75
CA PHE A 529 -5.43 22.95 8.01
C PHE A 529 -4.19 23.82 8.19
N SER A 530 -4.29 24.81 9.08
CA SER A 530 -3.15 25.53 9.62
C SER A 530 -3.24 25.55 11.15
N ILE A 531 -2.10 25.29 11.81
CA ILE A 531 -1.87 25.52 13.24
C ILE A 531 -0.56 26.30 13.39
N PRO A 532 -0.32 26.99 14.52
CA PRO A 532 0.88 27.79 14.71
C PRO A 532 2.17 26.99 14.50
N ASP A 533 3.23 27.66 14.07
CA ASP A 533 4.60 27.16 14.19
C ASP A 533 5.11 27.26 15.64
N ALA A 534 6.19 26.56 15.95
CA ALA A 534 6.95 26.79 17.15
C ALA A 534 7.72 28.12 17.05
N ALA A 535 7.97 28.79 18.18
CA ALA A 535 8.64 30.09 18.21
C ALA A 535 10.06 30.09 17.57
N GLY A 536 10.73 28.93 17.51
CA GLY A 536 12.03 28.75 16.87
C GLY A 536 11.99 27.99 15.54
N GLY A 537 10.80 27.75 14.97
CA GLY A 537 10.60 26.89 13.80
C GLY A 537 10.56 25.41 14.15
N GLY A 538 10.35 24.57 13.12
CA GLY A 538 10.29 23.11 13.25
C GLY A 538 8.92 22.54 13.63
N GLY A 539 7.90 23.38 13.75
CA GLY A 539 6.52 23.00 13.98
C GLY A 539 6.17 22.59 15.41
N ILE A 540 4.87 22.46 15.65
CA ILE A 540 4.28 21.86 16.85
C ILE A 540 3.40 20.68 16.46
N ASN A 541 3.13 19.80 17.41
CA ASN A 541 2.12 18.76 17.26
C ASN A 541 0.88 19.12 18.09
N SER A 542 -0.28 18.80 17.54
CA SER A 542 -1.57 18.95 18.21
C SER A 542 -2.55 17.91 17.65
N SER A 543 -3.84 18.10 17.91
CA SER A 543 -4.91 17.35 17.27
C SER A 543 -6.15 18.21 17.10
N ILE A 544 -7.09 17.76 16.27
CA ILE A 544 -8.46 18.27 16.19
C ILE A 544 -9.44 17.10 16.36
N ASN A 545 -10.51 17.29 17.11
CA ASN A 545 -11.47 16.20 17.34
C ASN A 545 -12.45 16.09 16.16
N VAL A 546 -12.69 14.86 15.71
CA VAL A 546 -13.59 14.53 14.61
C VAL A 546 -14.82 13.83 15.17
N TYR A 547 -15.98 14.41 14.88
CA TYR A 547 -17.29 13.90 15.27
C TYR A 547 -18.07 13.47 14.03
N VAL A 548 -18.90 12.44 14.18
CA VAL A 548 -19.89 12.03 13.17
C VAL A 548 -21.26 12.01 13.84
N ASP A 549 -22.18 12.81 13.31
CA ASP A 549 -23.52 13.02 13.84
C ASP A 549 -23.55 13.36 15.33
N GLY A 550 -22.59 14.20 15.75
CA GLY A 550 -22.42 14.64 17.13
C GLY A 550 -21.74 13.63 18.06
N VAL A 551 -21.34 12.46 17.56
CA VAL A 551 -20.61 11.44 18.33
C VAL A 551 -19.11 11.55 18.03
N PHE A 552 -18.29 11.70 19.06
CA PHE A 552 -16.84 11.69 18.92
C PHE A 552 -16.38 10.36 18.31
N LYS A 553 -15.58 10.43 17.24
CA LYS A 553 -15.01 9.25 16.58
C LYS A 553 -13.52 9.12 16.86
N LYS A 554 -12.74 10.13 16.48
CA LYS A 554 -11.27 10.12 16.60
C LYS A 554 -10.74 11.53 16.82
N ALA A 555 -9.60 11.63 17.50
CA ALA A 555 -8.76 12.83 17.44
C ALA A 555 -7.83 12.67 16.23
N LEU A 556 -7.89 13.60 15.27
CA LEU A 556 -7.00 13.63 14.11
C LEU A 556 -5.70 14.33 14.51
N PRO A 557 -4.53 13.65 14.46
CA PRO A 557 -3.24 14.28 14.73
C PRO A 557 -2.94 15.35 13.69
N LEU A 558 -2.48 16.52 14.15
CA LEU A 558 -2.04 17.63 13.31
C LEU A 558 -0.58 17.97 13.64
N THR A 559 0.18 18.35 12.64
CA THR A 559 1.55 18.86 12.81
C THR A 559 1.78 20.05 11.89
N SER A 560 2.49 21.08 12.37
CA SER A 560 2.96 22.18 11.53
C SER A 560 4.39 21.98 11.03
N LYS A 561 4.99 20.80 11.26
CA LYS A 561 6.39 20.49 10.91
C LYS A 561 6.73 20.75 9.42
N TYR A 562 5.80 20.47 8.52
CA TYR A 562 6.01 20.56 7.07
C TYR A 562 5.48 21.87 6.46
N ALA A 563 4.69 22.62 7.22
CA ALA A 563 4.26 23.97 6.89
C ALA A 563 5.28 25.00 7.40
N TRP A 564 4.95 26.29 7.21
CA TRP A 564 5.70 27.44 7.70
C TRP A 564 7.12 27.54 7.13
N LEU A 565 7.19 28.12 5.93
CA LEU A 565 8.42 28.64 5.38
C LEU A 565 8.49 30.16 5.57
N TYR A 566 9.70 30.71 5.53
CA TYR A 566 10.00 32.08 5.89
C TYR A 566 11.03 32.70 4.95
N GLY A 567 10.94 34.02 4.79
CA GLY A 567 11.90 34.80 4.00
C GLY A 567 11.43 35.04 2.57
N ALA A 568 12.36 35.30 1.66
CA ALA A 568 12.07 35.73 0.29
C ALA A 568 11.47 34.62 -0.57
N GLU A 569 10.61 34.99 -1.52
CA GLU A 569 9.88 34.05 -2.38
C GLU A 569 10.82 33.12 -3.18
N ALA A 570 11.99 33.65 -3.60
CA ALA A 570 12.95 32.93 -4.44
C ALA A 570 13.66 31.76 -3.73
N GLY A 571 13.67 31.75 -2.40
CA GLY A 571 14.36 30.72 -1.61
C GLY A 571 13.98 30.79 -0.14
N PRO A 572 12.71 30.48 0.20
CA PRO A 572 12.28 30.50 1.59
C PRO A 572 12.86 29.30 2.35
N GLY A 573 13.14 29.49 3.64
CA GLY A 573 13.65 28.47 4.56
C GLY A 573 12.69 28.20 5.71
N ASN A 574 13.01 27.30 6.62
CA ASN A 574 12.16 26.90 7.75
C ASN A 574 12.56 27.56 9.09
N ASP A 575 13.28 28.69 9.03
CA ASP A 575 13.67 29.48 10.21
C ASP A 575 12.82 30.76 10.28
N PRO A 576 11.97 30.92 11.31
CA PRO A 576 11.16 32.14 11.50
C PRO A 576 11.95 33.44 11.52
N GLY A 577 13.25 33.39 11.87
CA GLY A 577 14.15 34.55 11.80
C GLY A 577 14.47 35.03 10.38
N SER A 578 14.13 34.25 9.34
CA SER A 578 14.46 34.54 7.94
C SER A 578 13.51 35.55 7.26
N GLY A 579 12.37 35.88 7.87
CA GLY A 579 11.45 36.91 7.37
C GLY A 579 9.98 36.54 7.52
N ALA A 580 9.13 37.12 6.67
CA ALA A 580 7.69 36.88 6.70
C ALA A 580 7.32 35.42 6.34
N PRO A 581 6.23 34.87 6.93
CA PRO A 581 5.80 33.50 6.70
C PRO A 581 5.17 33.31 5.33
N ARG A 582 5.14 32.05 4.88
CA ARG A 582 4.45 31.54 3.69
C ARG A 582 4.32 30.01 3.78
N HIS A 583 3.52 29.40 2.92
CA HIS A 583 3.27 27.95 2.93
C HIS A 583 2.80 27.49 4.32
N ILE A 584 1.77 28.15 4.86
CA ILE A 584 1.36 28.02 6.27
C ILE A 584 0.32 26.92 6.54
N TYR A 585 -0.08 26.21 5.48
CA TYR A 585 -1.06 25.12 5.53
C TYR A 585 -0.40 23.78 5.22
N ASP A 586 -0.93 22.73 5.83
CA ASP A 586 -0.60 21.33 5.54
C ASP A 586 -1.89 20.49 5.46
N GLU A 587 -1.77 19.20 5.13
CA GLU A 587 -2.88 18.26 5.17
C GLU A 587 -2.71 17.16 6.22
N ALA A 588 -3.83 16.73 6.80
CA ALA A 588 -3.88 15.60 7.72
C ALA A 588 -5.00 14.64 7.30
N ASN A 589 -4.74 13.34 7.45
CA ASN A 589 -5.65 12.30 6.99
C ASN A 589 -6.02 11.29 8.08
N LEU A 590 -7.22 10.72 7.92
CA LEU A 590 -7.85 9.80 8.87
C LEU A 590 -8.64 8.75 8.11
N MET A 591 -8.55 7.49 8.54
CA MET A 591 -9.51 6.44 8.18
C MET A 591 -10.44 6.18 9.36
N PHE A 592 -11.76 6.17 9.14
CA PHE A 592 -12.74 5.96 10.20
C PHE A 592 -12.79 4.50 10.68
N GLY A 593 -12.51 3.55 9.79
CA GLY A 593 -12.64 2.11 10.06
C GLY A 593 -14.08 1.58 9.91
N GLU A 594 -15.00 2.45 9.50
CA GLU A 594 -16.40 2.16 9.21
C GLU A 594 -16.86 3.05 8.05
N THR A 595 -17.91 2.62 7.34
CA THR A 595 -18.55 3.44 6.30
C THR A 595 -19.53 4.41 6.94
N ILE A 596 -19.29 5.71 6.75
CA ILE A 596 -20.19 6.81 7.03
C ILE A 596 -21.12 7.00 5.82
N PRO A 597 -22.44 6.88 5.96
CA PRO A 597 -23.37 7.03 4.84
C PRO A 597 -23.47 8.49 4.36
N ALA A 598 -23.97 8.67 3.13
CA ALA A 598 -24.33 9.99 2.60
C ALA A 598 -25.39 10.67 3.50
N GLY A 599 -25.31 11.98 3.66
CA GLY A 599 -26.18 12.79 4.52
C GLY A 599 -25.75 12.86 5.99
N SER A 600 -24.69 12.15 6.38
CA SER A 600 -24.13 12.24 7.75
C SER A 600 -23.42 13.57 7.95
N ARG A 601 -23.27 14.02 9.20
CA ARG A 601 -22.58 15.26 9.56
C ARG A 601 -21.20 14.95 10.14
N ILE A 602 -20.14 15.34 9.44
CA ILE A 602 -18.77 15.23 9.93
C ILE A 602 -18.34 16.60 10.46
N ARG A 603 -17.94 16.67 11.72
CA ARG A 603 -17.53 17.92 12.37
C ARG A 603 -16.08 17.86 12.84
N LEU A 604 -15.32 18.90 12.51
CA LEU A 604 -14.01 19.17 13.09
C LEU A 604 -14.19 20.22 14.20
N GLN A 605 -13.83 19.87 15.43
CA GLN A 605 -14.08 20.70 16.62
C GLN A 605 -12.82 20.83 17.48
N LYS A 606 -12.55 22.06 17.94
CA LYS A 606 -11.52 22.34 18.94
C LYS A 606 -12.09 22.11 20.34
N ASP A 607 -11.65 21.06 21.00
CA ASP A 607 -11.96 20.76 22.40
C ASP A 607 -10.83 21.12 23.35
N ALA A 608 -11.04 20.91 24.65
CA ALA A 608 -10.03 21.17 25.69
C ALA A 608 -8.72 20.37 25.50
N ALA A 609 -8.79 19.20 24.86
CA ALA A 609 -7.61 18.38 24.57
C ALA A 609 -6.81 18.85 23.35
N ASN A 610 -7.36 19.77 22.55
CA ASN A 610 -6.75 20.28 21.32
C ASN A 610 -5.95 21.55 21.64
N THR A 611 -4.63 21.39 21.79
CA THR A 611 -3.75 22.34 22.49
C THR A 611 -3.16 23.47 21.63
N ALA A 612 -3.34 23.45 20.31
CA ALA A 612 -2.85 24.55 19.47
C ALA A 612 -3.62 25.84 19.78
N ALA A 613 -2.93 26.98 19.74
CA ALA A 613 -3.51 28.27 20.13
C ALA A 613 -4.70 28.67 19.23
N HIS A 614 -4.62 28.35 17.95
CA HIS A 614 -5.66 28.53 16.94
C HIS A 614 -5.58 27.41 15.91
N TYR A 615 -6.67 27.20 15.19
CA TYR A 615 -6.78 26.29 14.06
C TYR A 615 -7.44 27.05 12.91
N ALA A 616 -6.95 26.88 11.70
CA ALA A 616 -7.70 27.20 10.51
C ALA A 616 -8.03 25.92 9.76
N ILE A 617 -9.28 25.76 9.35
CA ILE A 617 -9.75 24.68 8.50
C ILE A 617 -10.10 25.29 7.15
N ASP A 618 -9.46 24.79 6.10
CA ASP A 618 -9.67 25.22 4.72
C ASP A 618 -10.77 24.38 4.06
N PHE A 619 -10.57 23.06 3.98
CA PHE A 619 -11.58 22.13 3.46
C PHE A 619 -11.41 20.72 4.03
N VAL A 620 -12.36 19.85 3.66
CA VAL A 620 -12.21 18.39 3.76
C VAL A 620 -12.38 17.68 2.43
N ASP A 621 -11.57 16.66 2.17
CA ASP A 621 -11.80 15.65 1.12
C ASP A 621 -12.36 14.38 1.77
N LEU A 622 -13.47 13.87 1.21
CA LEU A 622 -14.11 12.63 1.67
C LEU A 622 -14.16 11.60 0.54
N GLU A 623 -13.79 10.36 0.83
CA GLU A 623 -13.68 9.26 -0.13
C GLU A 623 -14.19 7.94 0.47
N GLN A 624 -14.72 7.04 -0.36
CA GLN A 624 -14.99 5.66 0.04
C GLN A 624 -13.92 4.75 -0.56
N VAL A 625 -13.15 4.07 0.28
CA VAL A 625 -12.02 3.24 -0.17
C VAL A 625 -12.06 1.81 0.37
N ALA A 626 -11.46 0.88 -0.35
CA ALA A 626 -11.31 -0.52 0.03
C ALA A 626 -9.91 -1.02 -0.40
N PRO A 627 -9.28 -1.95 0.35
CA PRO A 627 -7.97 -2.47 -0.03
C PRO A 627 -8.09 -3.33 -1.30
N VAL A 628 -7.13 -3.16 -2.20
CA VAL A 628 -7.00 -3.98 -3.41
C VAL A 628 -6.21 -5.24 -3.08
N ALA A 629 -6.72 -6.42 -3.44
CA ALA A 629 -6.04 -7.70 -3.18
C ALA A 629 -4.87 -7.95 -4.15
N ASN A 630 -4.01 -8.93 -3.81
CA ASN A 630 -2.95 -9.38 -4.70
C ASN A 630 -3.55 -9.81 -6.05
N PRO A 631 -3.13 -9.21 -7.18
CA PRO A 631 -3.69 -9.53 -8.49
C PRO A 631 -3.56 -11.01 -8.87
N ASP A 632 -2.46 -11.65 -8.47
CA ASP A 632 -2.22 -13.08 -8.68
C ASP A 632 -1.06 -13.57 -7.78
N PRO A 633 -1.37 -14.28 -6.67
CA PRO A 633 -0.36 -14.82 -5.76
C PRO A 633 0.65 -15.79 -6.41
N ALA A 634 0.35 -16.35 -7.60
CA ALA A 634 1.28 -17.24 -8.31
C ALA A 634 2.37 -16.48 -9.07
N THR A 635 2.12 -15.23 -9.46
CA THR A 635 3.02 -14.43 -10.31
C THR A 635 3.53 -13.16 -9.64
N TYR A 636 2.98 -12.79 -8.48
CA TYR A 636 3.48 -11.69 -7.64
C TYR A 636 4.11 -12.22 -6.35
N THR A 637 5.35 -11.83 -6.09
CA THR A 637 5.98 -12.09 -4.79
C THR A 637 5.59 -10.99 -3.78
N VAL A 638 5.52 -11.36 -2.50
CA VAL A 638 5.23 -10.44 -1.40
C VAL A 638 6.50 -10.24 -0.56
N PRO A 639 6.83 -9.01 -0.12
CA PRO A 639 7.91 -8.78 0.84
C PRO A 639 7.73 -9.58 2.14
N ALA A 640 8.83 -10.00 2.77
CA ALA A 640 8.77 -10.73 4.04
C ALA A 640 8.36 -9.86 5.23
N GLY A 641 8.41 -8.53 5.06
CA GLY A 641 8.09 -7.53 6.06
C GLY A 641 7.89 -6.15 5.43
N PHE A 642 7.83 -5.14 6.29
CA PHE A 642 7.56 -3.75 5.91
C PHE A 642 8.83 -2.88 5.87
N GLY A 643 10.02 -3.47 6.03
CA GLY A 643 11.28 -2.74 5.97
C GLY A 643 11.77 -2.50 4.54
N HIS A 644 12.65 -1.52 4.37
CA HIS A 644 13.30 -1.23 3.09
C HIS A 644 13.91 -2.50 2.46
N GLN A 645 14.71 -3.26 3.23
CA GLN A 645 15.36 -4.44 2.67
C GLN A 645 14.36 -5.54 2.28
N ASP A 646 13.21 -5.65 2.95
CA ASP A 646 12.18 -6.63 2.61
C ASP A 646 11.60 -6.36 1.21
N VAL A 647 11.33 -5.09 0.90
CA VAL A 647 10.82 -4.66 -0.40
C VAL A 647 11.90 -4.80 -1.47
N GLN A 648 13.14 -4.39 -1.18
CA GLN A 648 14.26 -4.55 -2.13
C GLN A 648 14.51 -6.03 -2.44
N ASN A 649 14.48 -6.91 -1.43
CA ASN A 649 14.61 -8.36 -1.63
C ASN A 649 13.49 -8.93 -2.51
N ALA A 650 12.26 -8.42 -2.39
CA ALA A 650 11.15 -8.83 -3.25
C ALA A 650 11.37 -8.39 -4.71
N LEU A 651 11.84 -7.15 -4.93
CA LEU A 651 12.22 -6.65 -6.26
C LEU A 651 13.35 -7.50 -6.87
N ASP A 652 14.38 -7.79 -6.09
CA ASP A 652 15.51 -8.63 -6.51
C ASP A 652 15.08 -10.06 -6.84
N LYS A 653 14.14 -10.63 -6.08
CA LYS A 653 13.58 -11.94 -6.36
C LYS A 653 12.84 -11.97 -7.70
N VAL A 654 12.08 -10.92 -8.03
CA VAL A 654 11.48 -10.80 -9.36
C VAL A 654 12.60 -10.75 -10.37
N ARG A 655 13.54 -9.79 -10.26
CA ARG A 655 14.66 -9.61 -11.20
C ARG A 655 15.44 -10.91 -11.47
N MET A 656 15.73 -11.69 -10.43
CA MET A 656 16.50 -12.93 -10.52
C MET A 656 15.71 -14.14 -11.05
N ASP A 657 14.38 -14.04 -11.16
CA ASP A 657 13.58 -15.12 -11.72
C ASP A 657 13.82 -15.28 -13.23
N THR A 658 14.46 -16.40 -13.58
CA THR A 658 14.77 -16.82 -14.96
C THR A 658 13.66 -17.65 -15.59
N THR A 659 12.65 -18.08 -14.81
CA THR A 659 11.53 -18.88 -15.33
C THR A 659 10.47 -18.03 -16.04
N GLY A 660 10.48 -16.72 -15.80
CA GLY A 660 9.46 -15.79 -16.31
C GLY A 660 8.12 -15.88 -15.57
N LYS A 661 8.04 -16.67 -14.49
CA LYS A 661 6.83 -16.84 -13.69
C LYS A 661 6.50 -15.59 -12.89
N LEU A 662 7.49 -14.91 -12.33
CA LEU A 662 7.28 -13.71 -11.53
C LEU A 662 7.23 -12.47 -12.42
N VAL A 663 6.09 -11.79 -12.38
CA VAL A 663 5.84 -10.55 -13.13
C VAL A 663 5.93 -9.31 -12.25
N GLY A 664 5.91 -9.46 -10.93
CA GLY A 664 5.80 -8.31 -10.03
C GLY A 664 5.97 -8.57 -8.54
N VAL A 665 5.91 -7.48 -7.79
CA VAL A 665 5.85 -7.42 -6.33
C VAL A 665 4.47 -6.87 -5.94
N TYR A 666 3.76 -7.60 -5.08
CA TYR A 666 2.56 -7.10 -4.44
C TYR A 666 2.88 -6.62 -3.02
N LEU A 667 2.50 -5.38 -2.72
CA LEU A 667 2.68 -4.73 -1.44
C LEU A 667 1.33 -4.75 -0.69
N PRO A 668 1.14 -5.63 0.31
CA PRO A 668 -0.09 -5.64 1.10
C PRO A 668 -0.33 -4.32 1.87
N PRO A 669 -1.53 -4.15 2.48
CA PRO A 669 -1.76 -3.05 3.41
C PRO A 669 -0.70 -3.02 4.53
N GLY A 670 -0.13 -1.84 4.78
CA GLY A 670 0.83 -1.61 5.84
C GLY A 670 1.63 -0.32 5.68
N ASP A 671 2.36 0.00 6.75
CA ASP A 671 3.25 1.15 6.84
C ASP A 671 4.70 0.70 6.63
N TYR A 672 5.23 0.98 5.45
CA TYR A 672 6.55 0.59 4.98
C TYR A 672 7.61 1.62 5.33
N GLN A 673 8.66 1.20 6.03
CA GLN A 673 9.75 2.08 6.44
C GLN A 673 10.84 2.08 5.36
N THR A 674 11.18 3.27 4.86
CA THR A 674 12.20 3.45 3.82
C THR A 674 13.29 4.41 4.28
N SER A 675 14.53 4.11 3.93
CA SER A 675 15.69 4.92 4.30
C SER A 675 16.54 5.35 3.10
N SER A 676 16.20 4.88 1.90
CA SER A 676 16.89 5.15 0.64
C SER A 676 16.00 4.82 -0.55
N LYS A 677 16.45 5.16 -1.76
CA LYS A 677 15.80 4.77 -3.01
C LYS A 677 15.94 3.28 -3.32
N PHE A 678 14.83 2.64 -3.66
CA PHE A 678 14.79 1.30 -4.26
C PHE A 678 15.38 1.30 -5.67
N GLN A 679 16.08 0.23 -6.01
CA GLN A 679 16.70 0.05 -7.32
C GLN A 679 15.89 -0.93 -8.16
N VAL A 680 15.48 -0.50 -9.36
CA VAL A 680 14.69 -1.28 -10.31
C VAL A 680 15.48 -1.43 -11.62
N TYR A 681 16.01 -2.62 -11.85
CA TYR A 681 16.94 -2.86 -12.95
C TYR A 681 16.90 -4.31 -13.44
N GLY A 682 17.57 -4.59 -14.55
CA GLY A 682 17.72 -5.93 -15.13
C GLY A 682 16.52 -6.47 -15.90
N LYS A 683 15.28 -6.17 -15.47
CA LYS A 683 14.04 -6.44 -16.24
C LYS A 683 12.87 -5.58 -15.75
N ALA A 684 11.83 -5.48 -16.57
CA ALA A 684 10.58 -4.83 -16.20
C ALA A 684 9.91 -5.51 -14.98
N VAL A 685 9.30 -4.72 -14.10
CA VAL A 685 8.59 -5.20 -12.91
C VAL A 685 7.28 -4.45 -12.70
N LYS A 686 6.26 -5.17 -12.20
CA LYS A 686 5.02 -4.55 -11.71
C LYS A 686 5.07 -4.45 -10.18
N VAL A 687 5.14 -3.24 -9.64
CA VAL A 687 5.04 -2.96 -8.20
C VAL A 687 3.61 -2.48 -7.92
N VAL A 688 2.82 -3.31 -7.26
CA VAL A 688 1.38 -3.07 -7.04
C VAL A 688 1.08 -3.08 -5.55
N GLY A 689 0.57 -1.96 -5.02
CA GLY A 689 0.08 -1.87 -3.65
C GLY A 689 -1.41 -2.15 -3.52
N ALA A 690 -1.88 -2.16 -2.29
CA ALA A 690 -3.28 -2.38 -1.92
C ALA A 690 -4.15 -1.11 -2.03
N GLY A 691 -3.65 -0.05 -2.66
CA GLY A 691 -4.25 1.28 -2.74
C GLY A 691 -3.53 2.30 -1.85
N PRO A 692 -3.52 3.59 -2.21
CA PRO A 692 -2.73 4.63 -1.53
C PRO A 692 -3.11 4.86 -0.06
N TRP A 693 -4.35 4.55 0.33
CA TRP A 693 -4.78 4.60 1.73
C TRP A 693 -4.26 3.42 2.58
N TYR A 694 -3.81 2.34 1.94
CA TYR A 694 -3.51 1.06 2.59
C TYR A 694 -2.03 0.72 2.55
N THR A 695 -1.35 0.92 1.42
CA THR A 695 0.10 0.72 1.28
C THR A 695 0.79 2.06 1.35
N LYS A 696 1.47 2.34 2.46
CA LYS A 696 2.07 3.67 2.73
C LYS A 696 3.56 3.54 3.01
N PHE A 697 4.39 4.17 2.21
CA PHE A 697 5.81 4.31 2.47
C PHE A 697 6.07 5.57 3.30
N HIS A 698 6.97 5.45 4.28
CA HIS A 698 7.37 6.53 5.17
C HIS A 698 8.89 6.71 5.14
N ALA A 699 9.32 7.97 5.12
CA ALA A 699 10.69 8.33 5.47
C ALA A 699 10.93 8.13 6.98
N PRO A 700 12.19 8.02 7.45
CA PRO A 700 12.49 7.83 8.87
C PRO A 700 12.05 9.04 9.69
N SER A 701 11.23 8.83 10.72
CA SER A 701 10.66 9.91 11.55
C SER A 701 11.68 10.67 12.41
N THR A 702 12.88 10.11 12.59
CA THR A 702 13.98 10.70 13.38
C THR A 702 14.95 11.51 12.52
N GLN A 703 14.64 11.71 11.24
CA GLN A 703 15.46 12.44 10.28
C GLN A 703 14.58 13.45 9.53
N ASP A 704 15.25 14.40 8.87
CA ASP A 704 14.62 15.30 7.91
C ASP A 704 15.32 15.17 6.55
N ASN A 705 14.58 15.43 5.48
CA ASN A 705 15.07 15.53 4.10
C ASN A 705 15.76 14.25 3.57
N THR A 706 15.23 13.07 3.87
CA THR A 706 15.78 11.78 3.44
C THR A 706 15.39 11.44 2.00
N ASP A 707 16.38 11.18 1.14
CA ASP A 707 16.15 10.80 -0.26
C ASP A 707 15.65 9.35 -0.41
N ILE A 708 14.33 9.21 -0.44
CA ILE A 708 13.61 7.93 -0.61
C ILE A 708 12.86 7.87 -1.94
N GLY A 709 12.37 6.69 -2.33
CA GLY A 709 11.59 6.49 -3.56
C GLY A 709 12.19 5.41 -4.46
N PHE A 710 12.17 5.61 -5.77
CA PHE A 710 12.64 4.66 -6.78
C PHE A 710 13.63 5.29 -7.76
N ARG A 711 14.55 4.44 -8.24
CA ARG A 711 15.36 4.63 -9.44
C ARG A 711 15.17 3.43 -10.36
N ALA A 712 15.11 3.69 -11.65
CA ALA A 712 14.99 2.67 -12.67
C ALA A 712 16.09 2.81 -13.72
N GLU A 713 16.61 1.67 -14.19
CA GLU A 713 17.53 1.62 -15.33
C GLU A 713 16.78 1.24 -16.62
N ALA A 714 17.38 1.51 -17.78
CA ALA A 714 16.78 1.19 -19.09
C ALA A 714 16.38 -0.29 -19.26
N ALA A 715 17.09 -1.20 -18.59
CA ALA A 715 16.73 -2.62 -18.58
C ALA A 715 15.37 -2.91 -17.92
N ALA A 716 14.82 -1.96 -17.16
CA ALA A 716 13.51 -2.04 -16.53
C ALA A 716 12.42 -1.23 -17.25
N ASN A 717 12.67 -0.79 -18.49
CA ASN A 717 11.62 -0.21 -19.35
C ASN A 717 10.39 -1.13 -19.40
N GLY A 718 9.19 -0.56 -19.41
CA GLY A 718 7.94 -1.34 -19.32
C GLY A 718 7.44 -1.60 -17.89
N SER A 719 8.11 -1.08 -16.86
CA SER A 719 7.70 -1.27 -15.47
C SER A 719 6.41 -0.52 -15.11
N LEU A 720 5.72 -1.00 -14.07
CA LEU A 720 4.50 -0.40 -13.52
C LEU A 720 4.69 -0.14 -12.03
N PHE A 721 4.31 1.05 -11.57
CA PHE A 721 4.21 1.42 -10.16
C PHE A 721 2.79 1.86 -9.88
N LYS A 722 2.08 1.14 -9.00
CA LYS A 722 0.65 1.37 -8.81
C LYS A 722 0.14 1.23 -7.38
N GLY A 723 -0.74 2.14 -6.95
CA GLY A 723 -1.65 1.92 -5.83
C GLY A 723 -0.98 1.96 -4.46
N PHE A 724 -0.13 2.96 -4.21
CA PHE A 724 0.52 3.16 -2.91
C PHE A 724 0.84 4.63 -2.67
N ALA A 725 1.07 4.99 -1.41
CA ALA A 725 1.44 6.35 -1.00
C ALA A 725 2.91 6.46 -0.57
N TYR A 726 3.47 7.66 -0.68
CA TYR A 726 4.82 8.03 -0.24
C TYR A 726 4.76 9.31 0.62
N PHE A 727 5.00 9.16 1.91
CA PHE A 727 5.11 10.25 2.88
C PHE A 727 6.58 10.50 3.20
N GLY A 728 7.09 11.62 2.71
CA GLY A 728 8.45 12.07 2.96
C GLY A 728 8.61 12.74 4.32
N ASN A 729 9.83 13.22 4.58
CA ASN A 729 10.18 14.01 5.75
C ASN A 729 10.94 15.29 5.34
N TYR A 730 10.74 15.77 4.11
CA TYR A 730 11.31 17.05 3.71
C TYR A 730 10.63 18.19 4.46
N VAL A 731 11.40 19.17 4.91
CA VAL A 731 10.92 20.38 5.60
C VAL A 731 11.32 21.66 4.86
N THR A 732 12.15 21.52 3.82
CA THR A 732 12.62 22.59 2.93
C THR A 732 12.96 22.01 1.57
N ARG A 733 12.99 22.86 0.54
CA ARG A 733 13.47 22.48 -0.79
C ARG A 733 14.95 22.11 -0.78
N ILE A 734 15.30 21.01 -1.43
CA ILE A 734 16.68 20.64 -1.77
C ILE A 734 16.75 20.33 -3.26
N ASP A 735 17.55 21.09 -4.01
CA ASP A 735 17.77 20.83 -5.43
C ASP A 735 18.74 19.64 -5.62
N GLY A 736 18.32 18.64 -6.40
CA GLY A 736 19.03 17.37 -6.57
C GLY A 736 18.21 16.16 -6.08
N PRO A 737 18.29 15.76 -4.79
CA PRO A 737 17.52 14.65 -4.23
C PRO A 737 16.02 14.98 -4.05
N GLY A 738 15.25 14.01 -3.53
CA GLY A 738 13.90 14.23 -2.98
C GLY A 738 12.74 13.99 -3.95
N LYS A 739 13.00 13.39 -5.10
CA LYS A 739 11.95 12.97 -6.04
C LYS A 739 11.51 11.57 -5.70
N VAL A 740 10.21 11.26 -5.62
CA VAL A 740 9.78 9.87 -5.44
C VAL A 740 10.28 9.02 -6.62
N PHE A 741 10.06 9.48 -7.85
CA PHE A 741 10.55 8.87 -9.07
C PHE A 741 11.61 9.76 -9.72
N ASP A 742 12.86 9.32 -9.64
CA ASP A 742 14.06 10.00 -10.17
C ASP A 742 14.57 9.18 -11.35
N PHE A 743 14.06 9.46 -12.55
CA PHE A 743 14.24 8.60 -13.72
C PHE A 743 14.95 9.32 -14.86
N ALA A 744 15.93 8.62 -15.44
CA ALA A 744 16.68 9.12 -16.59
C ALA A 744 16.94 8.01 -17.61
N ASN A 745 16.79 8.31 -18.90
CA ASN A 745 17.04 7.38 -20.01
C ASN A 745 16.23 6.08 -19.92
N VAL A 746 14.97 6.18 -19.49
CA VAL A 746 14.03 5.05 -19.41
C VAL A 746 12.80 5.31 -20.28
N ALA A 747 12.07 4.25 -20.60
CA ALA A 747 10.87 4.37 -21.42
C ALA A 747 9.79 3.36 -21.04
N ASP A 748 8.57 3.62 -21.51
CA ASP A 748 7.43 2.71 -21.43
C ASP A 748 7.00 2.38 -19.98
N ILE A 749 7.34 3.23 -19.00
CA ILE A 749 6.98 3.02 -17.59
C ILE A 749 5.66 3.70 -17.26
N VAL A 750 4.84 3.02 -16.45
CA VAL A 750 3.55 3.53 -15.96
C VAL A 750 3.62 3.79 -14.46
N ILE A 751 3.21 4.99 -14.04
CA ILE A 751 2.99 5.41 -12.66
C ILE A 751 1.48 5.70 -12.53
N ASP A 752 0.77 4.98 -11.68
CA ASP A 752 -0.71 4.99 -11.61
C ASP A 752 -1.18 5.00 -10.15
N ASP A 753 -2.11 5.88 -9.78
CA ASP A 753 -2.74 5.88 -8.44
C ASP A 753 -1.71 5.98 -7.29
N ILE A 754 -0.80 6.96 -7.40
CA ILE A 754 0.18 7.29 -6.35
C ILE A 754 -0.31 8.49 -5.56
N TRP A 755 -0.13 8.46 -4.24
CA TRP A 755 -0.30 9.63 -3.38
C TRP A 755 1.03 10.01 -2.76
N ASN A 756 1.57 11.20 -3.01
CA ASN A 756 2.81 11.64 -2.37
C ASN A 756 2.69 12.98 -1.64
N GLU A 757 3.37 13.07 -0.50
CA GLU A 757 3.45 14.26 0.36
C GLU A 757 4.85 14.45 0.95
N HIS A 758 5.18 15.71 1.25
CA HIS A 758 6.41 16.09 1.96
C HIS A 758 7.70 15.58 1.29
N MET A 759 7.69 15.65 -0.04
CA MET A 759 8.82 15.35 -0.93
C MET A 759 9.20 16.61 -1.71
N VAL A 760 10.34 16.59 -2.40
CA VAL A 760 10.71 17.68 -3.32
C VAL A 760 9.84 17.60 -4.58
N CYS A 761 9.75 16.42 -5.21
CA CYS A 761 8.82 16.19 -6.33
C CYS A 761 8.16 14.81 -6.26
N LEU A 762 7.05 14.61 -6.98
CA LEU A 762 6.64 13.25 -7.35
C LEU A 762 7.63 12.69 -8.39
N TYR A 763 7.83 13.41 -9.48
CA TYR A 763 8.53 12.92 -10.66
C TYR A 763 9.43 13.98 -11.29
N TRP A 764 10.67 13.60 -11.55
CA TRP A 764 11.57 14.35 -12.44
C TRP A 764 12.16 13.39 -13.47
N GLY A 765 11.79 13.57 -14.73
CA GLY A 765 12.21 12.74 -15.84
C GLY A 765 13.22 13.45 -16.72
N ALA A 766 14.37 12.83 -16.98
CA ALA A 766 15.37 13.33 -17.92
C ALA A 766 15.56 12.34 -19.07
N ASN A 767 15.22 12.74 -20.31
CA ASN A 767 15.27 11.88 -21.48
C ASN A 767 14.45 10.58 -21.29
N THR A 768 13.18 10.75 -20.91
CA THR A 768 12.25 9.63 -20.66
C THR A 768 11.12 9.61 -21.67
N ASP A 769 10.84 8.46 -22.27
CA ASP A 769 9.92 8.36 -23.41
C ASP A 769 8.74 7.44 -23.16
N ARG A 770 7.57 7.77 -23.73
CA ARG A 770 6.35 6.94 -23.64
C ARG A 770 5.96 6.60 -22.19
N MET A 771 6.28 7.50 -21.27
CA MET A 771 5.90 7.42 -19.87
C MET A 771 4.40 7.68 -19.72
N THR A 772 3.72 7.00 -18.81
CA THR A 772 2.35 7.31 -18.42
C THR A 772 2.28 7.60 -16.93
N ILE A 773 1.88 8.81 -16.53
CA ILE A 773 1.69 9.22 -15.14
C ILE A 773 0.22 9.59 -14.95
N LYS A 774 -0.52 8.85 -14.14
CA LYS A 774 -1.97 9.06 -14.03
C LYS A 774 -2.60 8.77 -12.67
N ASN A 775 -3.80 9.31 -12.46
CA ASN A 775 -4.68 9.07 -11.31
C ASN A 775 -4.03 9.39 -9.95
N SER A 776 -3.02 10.26 -9.92
CA SER A 776 -2.18 10.47 -8.74
C SER A 776 -2.56 11.75 -7.97
N ARG A 777 -2.27 11.75 -6.66
CA ARG A 777 -2.43 12.85 -5.71
C ARG A 777 -1.05 13.40 -5.36
N ILE A 778 -0.79 14.65 -5.69
CA ILE A 778 0.53 15.28 -5.61
C ILE A 778 0.45 16.47 -4.66
N ARG A 779 0.83 16.30 -3.39
CA ARG A 779 0.41 17.21 -2.33
C ARG A 779 1.59 17.72 -1.51
N ASN A 780 1.52 18.97 -1.05
CA ASN A 780 2.43 19.55 -0.04
C ASN A 780 3.92 19.31 -0.36
N LEU A 781 4.35 19.72 -1.54
CA LEU A 781 5.71 19.50 -2.04
C LEU A 781 6.57 20.75 -1.93
N PHE A 782 7.90 20.55 -1.94
CA PHE A 782 8.87 21.63 -1.84
C PHE A 782 9.40 22.15 -3.17
N ALA A 783 9.10 21.47 -4.27
CA ALA A 783 9.32 21.93 -5.63
C ALA A 783 8.18 21.43 -6.54
N ASP A 784 8.52 21.07 -7.78
CA ASP A 784 7.58 20.66 -8.82
C ASP A 784 6.76 19.43 -8.43
N GLY A 785 5.57 19.30 -9.00
CA GLY A 785 4.83 18.03 -8.96
C GLY A 785 5.45 17.00 -9.91
N VAL A 786 5.27 17.27 -11.21
CA VAL A 786 5.82 16.47 -12.32
C VAL A 786 6.60 17.39 -13.24
N ASN A 787 7.89 17.11 -13.46
CA ASN A 787 8.69 17.81 -14.46
C ASN A 787 9.32 16.82 -15.44
N MET A 788 9.19 17.10 -16.75
CA MET A 788 9.84 16.34 -17.81
C MET A 788 10.85 17.22 -18.54
N THR A 789 12.06 16.70 -18.70
CA THR A 789 13.17 17.45 -19.26
C THR A 789 13.96 16.64 -20.28
N ASN A 790 14.89 17.29 -20.98
CA ASN A 790 16.00 16.63 -21.66
C ASN A 790 15.58 15.63 -22.75
N GLY A 791 14.67 16.01 -23.63
CA GLY A 791 14.26 15.19 -24.77
C GLY A 791 13.12 14.22 -24.50
N SER A 792 12.54 14.23 -23.30
CA SER A 792 11.40 13.37 -22.96
C SER A 792 10.24 13.54 -23.96
N THR A 793 9.88 12.47 -24.66
CA THR A 793 8.99 12.52 -25.82
C THR A 793 7.89 11.45 -25.77
N ASP A 794 6.75 11.72 -26.41
CA ASP A 794 5.60 10.82 -26.49
C ASP A 794 5.01 10.43 -25.11
N ASN A 795 5.17 11.27 -24.08
CA ASN A 795 4.68 10.99 -22.74
C ASN A 795 3.23 11.41 -22.53
N LEU A 796 2.55 10.74 -21.60
CA LEU A 796 1.19 11.04 -21.16
C LEU A 796 1.14 11.32 -19.65
N VAL A 797 0.79 12.54 -19.27
CA VAL A 797 0.46 12.92 -17.89
C VAL A 797 -1.04 13.20 -17.83
N SER A 798 -1.82 12.30 -17.20
CA SER A 798 -3.28 12.34 -17.32
C SER A 798 -4.01 12.12 -16.00
N ASN A 799 -5.06 12.90 -15.72
CA ASN A 799 -5.93 12.69 -14.55
C ASN A 799 -5.19 12.74 -13.21
N ASN A 800 -4.34 13.75 -13.00
CA ASN A 800 -3.60 13.95 -11.75
C ASN A 800 -4.08 15.23 -11.05
N ASP A 801 -4.22 15.16 -9.74
CA ASP A 801 -4.51 16.30 -8.87
C ASP A 801 -3.25 16.70 -8.11
N ALA A 802 -2.81 17.94 -8.34
CA ALA A 802 -1.72 18.56 -7.62
C ALA A 802 -2.25 19.68 -6.71
N ARG A 803 -1.78 19.71 -5.47
CA ARG A 803 -2.17 20.71 -4.50
C ARG A 803 -0.98 21.15 -3.66
N ALA A 804 -0.79 22.45 -3.50
CA ALA A 804 0.29 23.00 -2.67
C ALA A 804 1.70 22.51 -3.07
N THR A 805 2.02 22.56 -4.36
CA THR A 805 3.39 22.32 -4.85
C THR A 805 4.28 23.55 -4.63
N GLY A 806 5.57 23.31 -4.40
CA GLY A 806 6.57 24.33 -4.07
C GLY A 806 7.39 24.84 -5.23
N ASP A 807 7.00 24.44 -6.43
CA ASP A 807 7.35 25.03 -7.70
C ASP A 807 6.24 24.60 -8.69
N ASP A 808 6.52 24.63 -9.98
CA ASP A 808 5.56 24.32 -11.03
C ASP A 808 4.83 22.98 -10.81
N SER A 809 3.50 22.97 -10.69
CA SER A 809 2.80 21.71 -10.39
C SER A 809 2.97 20.69 -11.52
N PHE A 810 2.90 21.16 -12.78
CA PHE A 810 3.18 20.38 -13.97
C PHE A 810 4.08 21.17 -14.92
N ALA A 811 5.26 20.64 -15.20
CA ALA A 811 6.27 21.32 -15.98
C ALA A 811 6.80 20.46 -17.15
N LEU A 812 7.12 21.15 -18.23
CA LEU A 812 7.92 20.62 -19.33
C LEU A 812 9.07 21.58 -19.61
N PHE A 813 10.31 21.10 -19.51
CA PHE A 813 11.50 21.91 -19.74
C PHE A 813 12.42 21.32 -20.81
N SER A 814 12.43 21.94 -21.99
CA SER A 814 13.22 21.53 -23.16
C SER A 814 14.72 21.87 -23.05
N ALA A 815 15.30 21.62 -21.87
CA ALA A 815 16.74 21.58 -21.66
C ALA A 815 17.39 20.45 -22.46
N ILE A 816 18.70 20.56 -22.71
CA ILE A 816 19.52 19.57 -23.45
C ILE A 816 20.86 19.31 -22.75
N ASP A 817 20.99 19.74 -21.50
CA ASP A 817 22.21 19.70 -20.69
C ASP A 817 22.61 18.29 -20.22
N ALA A 818 21.71 17.31 -20.32
CA ALA A 818 21.99 15.88 -20.06
C ALA A 818 21.79 14.99 -21.30
N GLY A 819 22.19 15.46 -22.49
CA GLY A 819 22.25 14.65 -23.71
C GLY A 819 20.91 14.43 -24.43
N GLY A 820 19.88 15.20 -24.06
CA GLY A 820 18.54 15.15 -24.64
C GLY A 820 18.40 15.81 -26.01
N ALA A 821 17.37 15.41 -26.76
CA ALA A 821 16.93 16.03 -28.00
C ALA A 821 15.76 17.02 -27.75
N ASP A 822 15.07 17.42 -28.82
CA ASP A 822 13.86 18.24 -28.71
C ASP A 822 12.75 17.53 -27.92
N MET A 823 12.02 18.28 -27.11
CA MET A 823 10.83 17.78 -26.41
C MET A 823 9.56 17.94 -27.27
N LYS A 824 8.92 16.82 -27.59
CA LYS A 824 7.72 16.81 -28.45
C LYS A 824 6.71 15.72 -28.13
N ASN A 825 5.52 15.87 -28.71
CA ASN A 825 4.43 14.88 -28.65
C ASN A 825 3.97 14.51 -27.24
N ASN A 826 4.31 15.31 -26.23
CA ASN A 826 3.86 15.07 -24.86
C ASN A 826 2.42 15.58 -24.71
N VAL A 827 1.61 14.84 -23.95
CA VAL A 827 0.22 15.17 -23.66
C VAL A 827 0.04 15.28 -22.15
N TYR A 828 -0.38 16.45 -21.71
CA TYR A 828 -0.77 16.76 -20.33
C TYR A 828 -2.27 17.02 -20.34
N GLU A 829 -3.08 16.15 -19.73
CA GLU A 829 -4.53 16.24 -19.83
C GLU A 829 -5.30 15.90 -18.56
N ASN A 830 -6.47 16.51 -18.38
CA ASN A 830 -7.33 16.27 -17.22
C ASN A 830 -6.58 16.53 -15.91
N LEU A 831 -5.93 17.70 -15.77
CA LEU A 831 -5.08 18.01 -14.63
C LEU A 831 -5.72 19.06 -13.75
N THR A 832 -5.75 18.83 -12.44
CA THR A 832 -6.10 19.86 -11.46
C THR A 832 -4.83 20.32 -10.77
N THR A 833 -4.62 21.62 -10.68
CA THR A 833 -3.58 22.22 -9.85
C THR A 833 -4.20 23.33 -9.01
N THR A 834 -4.05 23.21 -7.69
CA THR A 834 -4.58 24.18 -6.74
C THR A 834 -3.51 24.59 -5.75
N LEU A 835 -3.56 25.85 -5.28
CA LEU A 835 -2.78 26.30 -4.14
C LEU A 835 -1.26 26.21 -4.34
N THR A 836 -0.77 26.20 -5.57
CA THR A 836 0.67 26.22 -5.89
C THR A 836 1.31 27.42 -5.19
N TRP A 837 2.14 27.16 -4.19
CA TRP A 837 2.60 28.20 -3.28
C TRP A 837 3.85 28.92 -3.82
N ARG A 838 4.52 28.32 -4.80
CA ARG A 838 5.62 28.94 -5.57
C ARG A 838 5.56 28.50 -7.02
N ALA A 839 5.90 29.41 -7.93
CA ALA A 839 5.84 29.21 -9.38
C ALA A 839 4.42 28.85 -9.88
N ALA A 840 4.28 28.25 -11.06
CA ALA A 840 3.01 28.17 -11.79
C ALA A 840 2.21 26.88 -11.54
N GLY A 841 0.92 26.91 -11.89
CA GLY A 841 0.15 25.67 -11.99
C GLY A 841 0.67 24.78 -13.13
N VAL A 842 0.88 25.38 -14.31
CA VAL A 842 1.47 24.72 -15.47
C VAL A 842 2.59 25.58 -16.05
N ALA A 843 3.75 25.00 -16.32
CA ALA A 843 4.86 25.70 -16.96
C ALA A 843 5.42 24.94 -18.16
N VAL A 844 5.62 25.67 -19.26
CA VAL A 844 6.13 25.11 -20.51
C VAL A 844 7.29 25.97 -20.99
N TYR A 845 8.45 25.34 -21.03
CA TYR A 845 9.71 25.94 -21.41
C TYR A 845 10.21 25.29 -22.71
N GLY A 846 9.89 25.90 -23.85
CA GLY A 846 10.31 25.42 -25.18
C GLY A 846 9.62 24.14 -25.66
N GLY A 847 10.22 23.49 -26.66
CA GLY A 847 9.67 22.29 -27.31
C GLY A 847 8.62 22.58 -28.38
N TYR A 848 8.03 21.53 -28.97
CA TYR A 848 7.01 21.68 -30.03
C TYR A 848 6.07 20.47 -30.09
N ASN A 849 4.89 20.64 -30.71
CA ASN A 849 3.88 19.58 -30.83
C ASN A 849 3.47 18.94 -29.49
N ASN A 850 3.58 19.67 -28.39
CA ASN A 850 3.08 19.25 -27.07
C ASN A 850 1.65 19.76 -26.89
N THR A 851 0.84 19.05 -26.11
CA THR A 851 -0.57 19.40 -25.86
C THR A 851 -0.87 19.43 -24.37
N PHE A 852 -1.45 20.52 -23.91
CA PHE A 852 -1.91 20.73 -22.53
C PHE A 852 -3.41 21.00 -22.57
N ARG A 853 -4.25 20.09 -22.08
CA ARG A 853 -5.70 20.22 -22.27
C ARG A 853 -6.57 19.79 -21.11
N ASN A 854 -7.75 20.38 -21.00
CA ASN A 854 -8.73 20.05 -19.97
C ASN A 854 -8.18 20.23 -18.54
N ILE A 855 -7.61 21.42 -18.25
CA ILE A 855 -6.89 21.70 -17.01
C ILE A 855 -7.68 22.68 -16.14
N HIS A 856 -7.72 22.44 -14.83
CA HIS A 856 -8.21 23.38 -13.83
C HIS A 856 -7.04 23.91 -12.98
N ILE A 857 -6.87 25.22 -12.95
CA ILE A 857 -5.84 25.91 -12.19
C ILE A 857 -6.52 26.89 -11.24
N ALA A 858 -6.25 26.78 -9.94
CA ALA A 858 -6.78 27.74 -8.98
C ALA A 858 -5.77 28.15 -7.90
N ASP A 859 -5.88 29.40 -7.47
CA ASP A 859 -5.27 29.90 -6.24
C ASP A 859 -3.72 29.81 -6.17
N THR A 860 -3.02 30.11 -7.26
CA THR A 860 -1.55 30.25 -7.20
C THR A 860 -1.15 31.42 -6.30
N LEU A 861 -0.10 31.25 -5.49
CA LEU A 861 0.23 32.22 -4.44
C LEU A 861 1.05 33.41 -4.96
N VAL A 862 2.12 33.13 -5.70
CA VAL A 862 3.15 34.15 -6.05
C VAL A 862 3.37 34.32 -7.54
N TYR A 863 2.79 33.45 -8.37
CA TYR A 863 3.15 33.33 -9.78
C TYR A 863 1.94 33.07 -10.68
N SER A 864 2.17 32.91 -11.98
CA SER A 864 1.10 32.73 -12.95
C SER A 864 0.37 31.39 -12.86
N GLY A 865 -0.86 31.35 -13.38
CA GLY A 865 -1.55 30.07 -13.58
C GLY A 865 -0.82 29.22 -14.63
N ILE A 866 -0.55 29.81 -15.80
CA ILE A 866 0.26 29.20 -16.87
C ILE A 866 1.48 30.07 -17.16
N THR A 867 2.66 29.45 -17.18
CA THR A 867 3.89 30.03 -17.72
C THR A 867 4.18 29.43 -19.09
N ILE A 868 4.30 30.28 -20.11
CA ILE A 868 4.81 29.90 -21.44
C ILE A 868 6.07 30.72 -21.65
N SER A 869 7.25 30.10 -21.55
CA SER A 869 8.50 30.84 -21.57
C SER A 869 9.57 30.20 -22.46
N SER A 870 10.39 31.03 -23.08
CA SER A 870 11.61 30.59 -23.77
C SER A 870 12.89 30.95 -23.01
N LEU A 871 12.78 31.11 -21.68
CA LEU A 871 13.93 31.33 -20.80
C LEU A 871 14.65 30.02 -20.54
N ASP A 872 15.98 30.03 -20.69
CA ASP A 872 16.84 28.87 -20.55
C ASP A 872 17.44 28.68 -19.16
N PHE A 873 17.20 29.63 -18.24
CA PHE A 873 17.67 29.59 -16.86
C PHE A 873 19.20 29.38 -16.72
N GLY A 874 19.97 29.72 -17.77
CA GLY A 874 21.42 29.47 -17.82
C GLY A 874 21.82 28.06 -18.25
N TYR A 875 20.87 27.19 -18.60
CA TYR A 875 21.11 25.84 -19.13
C TYR A 875 21.05 25.82 -20.66
N PRO A 876 21.81 24.92 -21.32
CA PRO A 876 21.55 24.55 -22.71
C PRO A 876 20.08 24.14 -22.90
N MET A 877 19.36 24.82 -23.79
CA MET A 877 17.91 24.62 -24.01
C MET A 877 17.53 24.93 -25.46
N ASN A 878 16.58 24.18 -26.01
CA ASN A 878 15.90 24.50 -27.26
C ASN A 878 14.64 25.33 -27.00
N GLY A 879 14.42 26.37 -27.81
CA GLY A 879 13.21 27.20 -27.75
C GLY A 879 11.99 26.49 -28.33
N PHE A 880 10.95 27.27 -28.63
CA PHE A 880 9.75 26.72 -29.28
C PHE A 880 9.97 26.47 -30.78
N GLY A 881 9.46 25.33 -31.26
CA GLY A 881 9.49 24.95 -32.68
C GLY A 881 8.36 25.56 -33.51
N THR A 882 8.37 25.30 -34.82
CA THR A 882 7.33 25.79 -35.76
C THR A 882 6.07 24.92 -35.79
N ILE A 883 6.15 23.68 -35.32
CA ILE A 883 4.96 22.84 -35.11
C ILE A 883 4.35 23.28 -33.77
N PRO A 884 3.07 23.69 -33.73
CA PRO A 884 2.61 24.38 -32.55
C PRO A 884 2.54 23.55 -31.27
N THR A 885 2.80 24.20 -30.14
CA THR A 885 2.40 23.70 -28.81
C THR A 885 1.00 24.22 -28.50
N ASN A 886 0.10 23.32 -28.08
CA ASN A 886 -1.32 23.59 -27.90
C ASN A 886 -1.71 23.61 -26.43
N PHE A 887 -2.49 24.61 -26.04
CA PHE A 887 -3.15 24.75 -24.74
C PHE A 887 -4.65 24.85 -24.98
N GLU A 888 -5.46 23.95 -24.43
CA GLU A 888 -6.86 23.81 -24.86
C GLU A 888 -7.80 23.52 -23.68
N ASN A 889 -8.95 24.21 -23.61
CA ASN A 889 -9.99 23.93 -22.62
C ASN A 889 -9.47 24.05 -21.17
N ILE A 890 -8.99 25.23 -20.77
CA ILE A 890 -8.36 25.47 -19.45
C ILE A 890 -9.12 26.53 -18.66
N SER A 891 -9.35 26.29 -17.37
CA SER A 891 -9.85 27.31 -16.43
C SER A 891 -8.72 27.75 -15.50
N ILE A 892 -8.56 29.06 -15.36
CA ILE A 892 -7.58 29.69 -14.49
C ILE A 892 -8.32 30.63 -13.55
N VAL A 893 -8.33 30.31 -12.26
CA VAL A 893 -9.17 31.00 -11.27
C VAL A 893 -8.29 31.55 -10.15
N ARG A 894 -8.37 32.86 -9.86
CA ARG A 894 -7.63 33.47 -8.75
C ARG A 894 -6.11 33.21 -8.77
N ALA A 895 -5.57 33.07 -9.98
CA ALA A 895 -4.13 32.88 -10.21
C ALA A 895 -3.42 34.21 -10.48
N GLY A 896 -2.11 34.19 -10.38
CA GLY A 896 -1.25 35.36 -10.39
C GLY A 896 -0.76 35.69 -8.97
N GLY A 897 0.29 36.50 -8.88
CA GLY A 897 0.90 36.87 -7.60
C GLY A 897 2.09 37.77 -7.84
N HIS A 898 2.94 37.96 -6.83
CA HIS A 898 4.15 38.77 -6.98
C HIS A 898 5.39 37.96 -6.61
N PHE A 899 6.45 38.16 -7.39
CA PHE A 899 7.73 37.46 -7.27
C PHE A 899 8.84 38.36 -7.84
N TRP A 900 10.11 38.16 -7.46
CA TRP A 900 11.24 38.99 -7.89
C TRP A 900 11.05 40.51 -7.72
N GLY A 901 11.09 40.98 -6.47
CA GLY A 901 11.01 42.40 -6.17
C GLY A 901 9.64 42.99 -6.53
N ASN A 902 9.60 43.94 -7.48
CA ASN A 902 8.37 44.67 -7.81
C ASN A 902 7.62 44.12 -9.04
N GLN A 903 7.92 42.89 -9.46
CA GLN A 903 7.19 42.25 -10.56
C GLN A 903 5.87 41.62 -10.05
N SER A 904 4.88 41.62 -10.94
CA SER A 904 3.56 41.01 -10.74
C SER A 904 3.29 40.02 -11.87
N PHE A 905 2.61 38.92 -11.56
CA PHE A 905 2.37 37.81 -12.46
C PHE A 905 0.87 37.65 -12.79
N PRO A 906 0.54 37.34 -14.05
CA PRO A 906 -0.83 37.24 -14.57
C PRO A 906 -1.45 35.84 -14.39
N GLY A 907 -2.68 35.63 -14.86
CA GLY A 907 -3.21 34.29 -15.11
C GLY A 907 -2.38 33.49 -16.13
N ILE A 908 -1.99 34.11 -17.26
CA ILE A 908 -1.08 33.52 -18.27
C ILE A 908 0.10 34.45 -18.54
N TRP A 909 1.31 33.97 -18.29
CA TRP A 909 2.54 34.70 -18.59
C TRP A 909 3.19 34.19 -19.86
N VAL A 910 3.25 35.06 -20.87
CA VAL A 910 3.89 34.81 -22.16
C VAL A 910 5.24 35.52 -22.16
N PHE A 911 6.30 34.78 -21.84
CA PHE A 911 7.64 35.33 -21.68
C PHE A 911 8.61 34.87 -22.77
N SER A 912 8.76 35.69 -23.80
CA SER A 912 9.78 35.49 -24.83
C SER A 912 11.13 35.97 -24.33
N ALA A 913 12.08 35.04 -24.16
CA ALA A 913 13.34 35.30 -23.49
C ALA A 913 14.57 34.86 -24.31
N SER A 914 15.43 34.01 -23.76
CA SER A 914 16.75 33.69 -24.33
C SER A 914 16.71 32.78 -25.55
N LYS A 915 15.61 32.06 -25.78
CA LYS A 915 15.40 31.24 -26.98
C LYS A 915 14.24 31.74 -27.84
N VAL A 916 14.17 31.22 -29.06
CA VAL A 916 13.08 31.51 -30.02
C VAL A 916 11.72 31.21 -29.39
N PHE A 917 10.76 32.12 -29.61
CA PHE A 917 9.39 32.01 -29.14
C PHE A 917 8.42 32.10 -30.32
N GLN A 918 7.83 30.97 -30.70
CA GLN A 918 6.90 30.86 -31.83
C GLN A 918 6.00 29.63 -31.70
N GLY A 919 5.00 29.48 -32.57
CA GLY A 919 4.21 28.25 -32.66
C GLY A 919 3.35 27.99 -31.41
N ILE A 920 2.70 29.01 -30.86
CA ILE A 920 1.85 28.85 -29.68
C ILE A 920 0.38 28.93 -30.06
N ARG A 921 -0.43 27.95 -29.64
CA ARG A 921 -1.89 27.95 -29.79
C ARG A 921 -2.54 27.81 -28.42
N VAL A 922 -3.39 28.76 -28.07
CA VAL A 922 -4.18 28.72 -26.84
C VAL A 922 -5.64 28.81 -27.22
N SER A 923 -6.47 27.87 -26.78
CA SER A 923 -7.89 27.88 -27.11
C SER A 923 -8.83 27.47 -25.98
N HIS A 924 -10.04 28.04 -25.97
CA HIS A 924 -11.09 27.72 -25.00
C HIS A 924 -10.62 27.91 -23.55
N VAL A 925 -10.08 29.09 -23.24
CA VAL A 925 -9.53 29.37 -21.91
C VAL A 925 -10.34 30.43 -21.20
N ASP A 926 -10.72 30.15 -19.95
CA ASP A 926 -11.40 31.10 -19.08
C ASP A 926 -10.48 31.51 -17.94
N ILE A 927 -10.20 32.81 -17.85
CA ILE A 927 -9.44 33.44 -16.76
C ILE A 927 -10.42 34.22 -15.89
N VAL A 928 -10.52 33.86 -14.62
CA VAL A 928 -11.51 34.40 -13.67
C VAL A 928 -10.80 34.93 -12.43
N ASP A 929 -11.06 36.19 -12.11
CA ASP A 929 -10.58 36.88 -10.90
C ASP A 929 -9.04 36.79 -10.70
N PRO A 930 -8.20 37.03 -11.73
CA PRO A 930 -6.75 36.95 -11.57
C PRO A 930 -6.24 37.96 -10.54
N THR A 931 -5.20 37.62 -9.76
CA THR A 931 -4.65 38.46 -8.68
C THR A 931 -4.30 39.87 -9.16
N TYR A 932 -3.66 39.96 -10.32
CA TYR A 932 -3.23 41.24 -10.89
C TYR A 932 -3.68 41.44 -12.33
N SER A 933 -3.37 40.49 -13.23
CA SER A 933 -3.70 40.64 -14.64
C SER A 933 -4.08 39.33 -15.31
N GLY A 934 -4.83 39.39 -16.42
CA GLY A 934 -5.29 38.20 -17.15
C GLY A 934 -4.16 37.52 -17.93
N ILE A 935 -3.67 38.18 -18.99
CA ILE A 935 -2.56 37.70 -19.82
C ILE A 935 -1.51 38.79 -19.93
N MET A 936 -0.24 38.46 -19.65
CA MET A 936 0.88 39.37 -19.78
C MET A 936 1.88 38.89 -20.83
N PHE A 937 2.21 39.76 -21.77
CA PHE A 937 3.30 39.56 -22.74
C PHE A 937 4.53 40.31 -22.25
N GLN A 938 5.67 39.62 -22.25
CA GLN A 938 6.95 40.17 -21.81
C GLN A 938 8.08 39.67 -22.72
N THR A 939 9.07 40.54 -22.95
CA THR A 939 10.27 40.20 -23.72
C THR A 939 11.52 40.47 -22.89
N LYS A 940 12.46 39.52 -22.87
CA LYS A 940 13.77 39.73 -22.21
C LYS A 940 14.66 40.63 -23.06
N TYR A 941 15.41 41.49 -22.38
CA TYR A 941 16.40 42.38 -22.97
C TYR A 941 17.80 42.06 -22.45
N THR A 942 18.78 42.11 -23.36
CA THR A 942 20.20 42.25 -23.02
C THR A 942 20.64 43.66 -23.40
N GLY A 943 20.89 44.49 -22.40
CA GLY A 943 21.07 45.94 -22.60
C GLY A 943 19.81 46.57 -23.20
N SER A 944 19.95 47.31 -24.30
CA SER A 944 18.81 47.93 -25.00
C SER A 944 18.18 47.06 -26.09
N GLN A 945 18.65 45.82 -26.28
CA GLN A 945 18.23 44.96 -27.37
C GLN A 945 17.28 43.86 -26.86
N PRO A 946 16.07 43.72 -27.45
CA PRO A 946 15.22 42.56 -27.17
C PRO A 946 15.88 41.30 -27.72
N GLU A 947 15.89 40.21 -26.94
CA GLU A 947 16.55 38.96 -27.33
C GLU A 947 15.75 38.22 -28.42
N ASN A 948 14.50 37.87 -28.12
CA ASN A 948 13.61 37.20 -29.07
C ASN A 948 12.21 37.83 -29.03
N PRO A 949 11.60 38.15 -30.18
CA PRO A 949 10.21 38.63 -30.23
C PRO A 949 9.21 37.47 -30.15
N VAL A 950 8.01 37.73 -29.60
CA VAL A 950 6.86 36.82 -29.70
C VAL A 950 6.41 36.75 -31.17
N LYS A 951 6.37 35.55 -31.74
CA LYS A 951 5.90 35.31 -33.12
C LYS A 951 4.89 34.17 -33.15
N ASP A 952 4.14 34.07 -34.25
CA ASP A 952 3.25 32.94 -34.55
C ASP A 952 2.47 32.43 -33.32
N THR A 953 1.82 33.35 -32.63
CA THR A 953 1.11 33.10 -31.37
C THR A 953 -0.36 33.46 -31.57
N VAL A 954 -1.24 32.48 -31.37
CA VAL A 954 -2.68 32.62 -31.62
C VAL A 954 -3.47 32.15 -30.41
N PHE A 955 -4.38 33.00 -29.98
CA PHE A 955 -5.35 32.75 -28.92
C PHE A 955 -6.74 32.70 -29.54
N THR A 956 -7.54 31.69 -29.24
CA THR A 956 -8.89 31.52 -29.80
C THR A 956 -9.89 31.22 -28.69
N ASP A 957 -11.04 31.88 -28.67
CA ASP A 957 -12.07 31.65 -27.67
C ASP A 957 -11.56 31.81 -26.23
N ILE A 958 -11.18 33.04 -25.89
CA ILE A 958 -10.62 33.38 -24.57
C ILE A 958 -11.61 34.27 -23.83
N SER A 959 -11.86 33.96 -22.56
CA SER A 959 -12.54 34.87 -21.64
C SER A 959 -11.61 35.35 -20.52
N ILE A 960 -11.65 36.65 -20.22
CA ILE A 960 -10.95 37.24 -19.09
C ILE A 960 -11.94 38.08 -18.29
N THR A 961 -12.18 37.66 -17.06
CA THR A 961 -13.19 38.26 -16.20
C THR A 961 -12.65 38.61 -14.83
N GLY A 962 -13.04 39.77 -14.31
CA GLY A 962 -12.76 40.14 -12.91
C GLY A 962 -11.31 40.52 -12.61
N ALA A 963 -10.50 40.98 -13.57
CA ALA A 963 -9.20 41.56 -13.24
C ALA A 963 -9.40 42.91 -12.53
N LYS A 964 -9.34 42.91 -11.19
CA LYS A 964 -9.57 44.09 -10.34
C LYS A 964 -8.27 44.76 -9.90
N ARG A 965 -8.39 46.02 -9.50
CA ARG A 965 -7.34 46.74 -8.78
C ARG A 965 -7.08 46.03 -7.44
N SER A 966 -5.83 45.68 -7.15
CA SER A 966 -5.47 44.88 -5.98
C SER A 966 -5.53 45.67 -4.67
N GLY A 967 -5.32 47.00 -4.73
CA GLY A 967 -5.26 47.86 -3.54
C GLY A 967 -4.02 47.67 -2.66
N ASP A 968 -3.07 46.83 -3.08
CA ASP A 968 -1.80 46.56 -2.41
C ASP A 968 -0.62 47.32 -3.06
N ALA A 969 0.61 46.97 -2.70
CA ALA A 969 1.82 47.63 -3.22
C ALA A 969 2.01 47.46 -4.75
N TRP A 970 1.34 46.49 -5.38
CA TRP A 970 1.39 46.23 -6.83
C TRP A 970 0.16 46.77 -7.57
N ASP A 971 -0.68 47.60 -6.93
CA ASP A 971 -1.93 48.12 -7.51
C ASP A 971 -1.73 48.75 -8.90
N ALA A 972 -0.62 49.46 -9.11
CA ALA A 972 -0.27 50.09 -10.39
C ALA A 972 -0.14 49.08 -11.56
N ARG A 973 0.21 47.83 -11.25
CA ARG A 973 0.39 46.70 -12.17
C ARG A 973 -0.78 45.70 -12.13
N SER A 974 -1.90 46.10 -11.52
CA SER A 974 -3.10 45.28 -11.34
C SER A 974 -4.31 45.80 -12.13
N GLY A 975 -5.35 44.97 -12.23
CA GLY A 975 -6.62 45.29 -12.85
C GLY A 975 -6.66 45.16 -14.37
N ILE A 976 -5.65 44.53 -14.98
CA ILE A 976 -5.43 44.56 -16.43
C ILE A 976 -5.85 43.22 -17.06
N GLY A 977 -6.76 43.23 -18.03
CA GLY A 977 -7.15 42.03 -18.78
C GLY A 977 -6.00 41.49 -19.63
N LEU A 978 -5.59 42.24 -20.65
CA LEU A 978 -4.41 41.99 -21.49
C LEU A 978 -3.34 43.05 -21.27
N TRP A 979 -2.11 42.64 -21.03
CA TRP A 979 -1.00 43.54 -20.77
C TRP A 979 0.20 43.24 -21.68
N ALA A 980 0.52 44.17 -22.60
CA ALA A 980 1.83 44.21 -23.22
C ALA A 980 2.77 45.00 -22.30
N ASN A 981 3.56 44.29 -21.49
CA ASN A 981 4.32 44.88 -20.40
C ASN A 981 5.38 45.85 -20.94
N GLU A 982 5.24 47.12 -20.59
CA GLU A 982 6.11 48.21 -21.04
C GLU A 982 7.47 48.23 -20.35
N MET A 983 7.56 47.74 -19.12
CA MET A 983 8.79 47.70 -18.32
C MET A 983 8.59 46.79 -17.09
N PRO A 984 9.02 45.52 -17.16
CA PRO A 984 8.86 44.60 -16.02
C PRO A 984 9.72 45.05 -14.84
N GLU A 985 10.97 45.44 -15.07
CA GLU A 985 11.92 45.90 -14.06
C GLU A 985 13.00 46.82 -14.66
N PRO A 986 13.78 47.56 -13.84
CA PRO A 986 14.86 48.40 -14.33
C PRO A 986 15.86 47.63 -15.21
N GLY A 987 16.22 48.19 -16.36
CA GLY A 987 17.14 47.56 -17.30
C GLY A 987 16.50 46.58 -18.30
N GLN A 988 15.19 46.33 -18.18
CA GLN A 988 14.39 45.65 -19.20
C GLN A 988 13.63 46.64 -20.08
N GLY A 989 12.96 46.14 -21.12
CA GLY A 989 12.21 46.94 -22.09
C GLY A 989 10.79 46.43 -22.35
N PRO A 990 10.08 47.07 -23.29
CA PRO A 990 8.69 46.73 -23.62
C PRO A 990 8.57 45.36 -24.30
N ALA A 991 7.38 44.76 -24.26
CA ALA A 991 7.08 43.58 -25.07
C ALA A 991 7.32 43.84 -26.58
N VAL A 992 7.90 42.85 -27.27
CA VAL A 992 8.20 42.92 -28.72
C VAL A 992 7.64 41.70 -29.43
N GLY A 993 6.97 41.93 -30.56
CA GLY A 993 6.37 40.86 -31.37
C GLY A 993 4.91 41.12 -31.70
N GLU A 994 4.18 40.03 -31.92
CA GLU A 994 2.76 40.07 -32.24
C GLU A 994 1.99 38.86 -31.72
N VAL A 995 0.69 39.06 -31.51
CA VAL A 995 -0.28 38.04 -31.15
C VAL A 995 -1.59 38.26 -31.90
N THR A 996 -2.28 37.17 -32.23
CA THR A 996 -3.63 37.20 -32.79
C THR A 996 -4.61 36.56 -31.83
N PHE A 997 -5.69 37.27 -31.52
CA PHE A 997 -6.85 36.77 -30.79
C PHE A 997 -8.01 36.56 -31.76
N ASN A 998 -8.67 35.41 -31.69
CA ASN A 998 -9.95 35.13 -32.34
C ASN A 998 -10.99 34.94 -31.26
N CYS A 999 -12.09 35.71 -31.30
CA CYS A 999 -13.16 35.59 -30.30
C CYS A 999 -12.67 35.80 -28.84
N LEU A 1000 -12.16 37.00 -28.55
CA LEU A 1000 -11.79 37.42 -27.19
C LEU A 1000 -12.97 38.08 -26.48
N ARG A 1001 -13.31 37.61 -25.28
CA ARG A 1001 -14.33 38.18 -24.41
C ARG A 1001 -13.68 38.73 -23.14
N MET A 1002 -14.04 39.95 -22.77
CA MET A 1002 -13.54 40.59 -21.57
C MET A 1002 -14.69 41.24 -20.81
N GLN A 1003 -14.76 41.00 -19.51
CA GLN A 1003 -15.83 41.52 -18.66
C GLN A 1003 -15.30 41.90 -17.30
N ASP A 1004 -15.79 42.99 -16.74
CA ASP A 1004 -15.57 43.36 -15.35
C ASP A 1004 -14.08 43.57 -14.94
N ASN A 1005 -13.21 43.85 -15.90
CA ASN A 1005 -11.81 44.24 -15.65
C ASN A 1005 -11.72 45.74 -15.37
N ALA A 1006 -10.75 46.18 -14.55
CA ALA A 1006 -10.52 47.61 -14.33
C ALA A 1006 -9.98 48.30 -15.61
N GLU A 1007 -9.14 47.59 -16.37
CA GLU A 1007 -8.64 47.96 -17.69
C GLU A 1007 -8.62 46.71 -18.58
N ASN A 1008 -9.32 46.72 -19.71
CA ASN A 1008 -9.37 45.53 -20.57
C ASN A 1008 -8.04 45.26 -21.29
N ILE A 1009 -7.41 46.28 -21.87
CA ILE A 1009 -6.16 46.13 -22.64
C ILE A 1009 -5.23 47.30 -22.31
N ARG A 1010 -4.04 46.99 -21.80
CA ARG A 1010 -2.91 47.91 -21.68
C ARG A 1010 -1.84 47.57 -22.69
N ASN A 1011 -1.64 48.43 -23.67
CA ASN A 1011 -0.53 48.34 -24.63
C ASN A 1011 0.00 49.73 -24.98
N THR A 1012 1.01 50.18 -24.24
CA THR A 1012 1.73 51.43 -24.51
C THR A 1012 3.03 51.19 -25.28
N THR A 1013 3.12 50.05 -25.98
CA THR A 1013 4.33 49.55 -26.64
C THR A 1013 4.11 49.43 -28.16
N ASN A 1014 5.14 48.99 -28.90
CA ASN A 1014 5.01 48.63 -30.31
C ASN A 1014 4.58 47.17 -30.54
N PHE A 1015 4.22 46.43 -29.49
CA PHE A 1015 3.69 45.08 -29.59
C PHE A 1015 2.36 45.07 -30.35
N LYS A 1016 2.19 44.19 -31.34
CA LYS A 1016 0.97 44.14 -32.14
C LYS A 1016 -0.04 43.16 -31.53
N ILE A 1017 -1.23 43.64 -31.21
CA ILE A 1017 -2.36 42.81 -30.75
C ILE A 1017 -3.44 42.86 -31.83
N ASN A 1018 -3.61 41.79 -32.59
CA ASN A 1018 -4.66 41.65 -33.59
C ASN A 1018 -5.87 40.97 -32.95
N ILE A 1019 -7.06 41.57 -33.01
CA ILE A 1019 -8.28 40.98 -32.41
C ILE A 1019 -9.33 40.81 -33.50
N ASN A 1020 -9.67 39.56 -33.78
CA ASN A 1020 -10.74 39.16 -34.68
C ASN A 1020 -12.02 38.88 -33.88
N PRO A 1021 -13.21 39.21 -34.42
CA PRO A 1021 -14.48 38.99 -33.73
C PRO A 1021 -14.80 37.49 -33.56
N CYS A 1022 -15.73 37.19 -32.65
CA CYS A 1022 -16.56 35.98 -32.72
C CYS A 1022 -17.58 36.18 -33.86
#